data_AF-A0A8T2XSJ0-F1
#
_entry.id   AF-A0A8T2XSJ0-F1
#
_cell.length_a   1.000
_cell.length_b   1.000
_cell.length_c   1.000
_cell.angle_alpha   90.00
_cell.angle_beta   90.00
_cell.angle_gamma   90.00
#
_symmetry.space_group_name_H-M   'P 1'
#
loop_
_entity.id
_entity.type
_entity.pdbx_description
1 polymer ?
#
loop_
_entity_poly.entity_id
_entity_poly.type
_entity_poly.pdbx_seq_one_letter_code
_entity_poly.pdbx_strand_id
1 'polypeptide(L)'
;MSSTSNAWILTYILLSLPVHFTISAAVHPIPINGTCHDTCGTMPVKYPFGSGFGCGHPDFSRYVRCNSDTLEFSTGTGIYNISEIDYTTGSLIITDPFMSTCSSMQNSGSFSLDRASPFSLTGENIFVLLGCSTNSPLFDPAEDLCAMGSRSRVCRGLYSCKGVTGIGLPQNAPPSTCCVYESPIQLAGYTLDLPKLQCSSYTSVYSFGGSEGDPVLISHLLAFVGMGRTPPLVVLAKAMPGAGHGSQKFKPSSVLEKESRETVPCGGHTSYHVPGDITLRRGNLKTVDSPPFLIGHLLEYPKEDSKPVHICCYHYYNLPSHHSLLCDQYWVRMMRGLELVFFAILLVLATLQVANSHGEQPLSRIAVHNTRLQLFENADIKASPSVLGLKGQNSEWVTLEYASPNPSNDDWIGVFSPANFSASTCNPDDGSKQAPPFLCTAPIKYQYANYSSPGYRKEGKGSLRLQLINQRSDFSFVLFSGGLTNPKVVAVSNKVAFTNPNAPVYPRLAQGKIWNEMTVTWTSGYGINEAEPFVEWGRKDGDHMRSPAGTLTFNRNSMCGAPARTVGWRDPGFIHTSFLKELWPNSVYTYKLGHKLFNGTYVWSQVYQFRASPYPGQSSVQRVVIFGDMGKDEADGSNEYNNFQRGSLNTTKQLIQDLKNIDIVFHIGDICYANGYLSQWDQFTAQVEPIASTVPYMIASGNHERDWPGTGSFYGNSDSGGECGVLAETMFYVPAENRAKFWYSTDYGMFRFCIADTEHDWREGTEQYKFIEHCLASADRQKQPWLIFLAHRVLGYSSATWYADQGSFEEPMGRESLQKLWQKYKVDIAMYGHVHNYERTCPIYQNICTSKEKFFYKGTLNGTIHVVAGGGGASLGDFTPINTTWSYFKDHDYGFVKLTAFDHSNLLFEYKKSRDGEVYDSFKISRDYRDILACTVDSCPSMTLAS
;
A
#
# COMPACT_ATOMS: atom_id res chain seq x y z
N MET A 1 -10.02 -60.46 38.04
CA MET A 1 -10.88 -60.82 36.90
C MET A 1 -10.09 -60.51 35.63
N SER A 2 -9.69 -61.44 34.75
CA SER A 2 -10.45 -62.47 34.00
C SER A 2 -11.35 -61.85 32.91
N SER A 3 -11.22 -62.20 31.62
CA SER A 3 -10.25 -63.13 30.98
C SER A 3 -10.23 -63.00 29.45
N THR A 4 -9.28 -63.71 28.79
CA THR A 4 -9.38 -64.39 27.47
C THR A 4 -9.62 -63.58 26.17
N SER A 5 -9.05 -63.92 25.01
CA SER A 5 -7.87 -64.76 24.70
C SER A 5 -7.50 -64.75 23.20
N ASN A 6 -6.20 -64.73 22.93
CA ASN A 6 -5.45 -65.35 21.82
C ASN A 6 -6.17 -65.80 20.52
N ALA A 7 -5.75 -65.15 19.42
CA ALA A 7 -5.16 -65.73 18.21
C ALA A 7 -5.37 -67.22 17.85
N TRP A 8 -5.61 -67.46 16.56
CA TRP A 8 -5.23 -68.70 15.87
C TRP A 8 -4.39 -68.39 14.61
N ILE A 9 -3.43 -69.28 14.35
CA ILE A 9 -2.52 -69.26 13.19
C ILE A 9 -3.01 -70.30 12.18
N LEU A 10 -2.98 -69.99 10.88
CA LEU A 10 -2.84 -71.03 9.86
C LEU A 10 -2.11 -70.48 8.62
N THR A 11 -0.96 -71.07 8.33
CA THR A 11 -0.09 -70.79 7.19
C THR A 11 -0.60 -71.41 5.90
N TYR A 12 -0.30 -70.80 4.75
CA TYR A 12 0.33 -71.54 3.65
C TYR A 12 1.32 -70.68 2.87
N ILE A 13 2.40 -71.32 2.41
CA ILE A 13 3.50 -70.74 1.61
C ILE A 13 3.19 -70.97 0.13
N LEU A 14 3.55 -70.05 -0.77
CA LEU A 14 3.93 -70.34 -2.17
C LEU A 14 4.66 -69.15 -2.84
N LEU A 15 5.72 -69.48 -3.59
CA LEU A 15 6.61 -68.70 -4.47
C LEU A 15 6.61 -67.15 -4.43
N SER A 16 7.76 -66.59 -4.05
CA SER A 16 8.27 -65.32 -4.60
C SER A 16 8.94 -65.55 -5.96
N LEU A 17 8.43 -64.92 -7.02
CA LEU A 17 9.12 -64.77 -8.31
C LEU A 17 9.44 -63.29 -8.54
N PRO A 18 10.70 -62.90 -8.84
CA PRO A 18 11.02 -61.52 -9.18
C PRO A 18 10.55 -61.21 -10.60
N VAL A 19 9.40 -60.55 -10.73
CA VAL A 19 8.96 -59.99 -12.01
C VAL A 19 9.87 -58.82 -12.35
N HIS A 20 10.88 -59.07 -13.20
CA HIS A 20 11.64 -58.00 -13.83
C HIS A 20 10.69 -57.15 -14.68
N PHE A 21 10.34 -55.96 -14.19
CA PHE A 21 9.79 -54.91 -15.04
C PHE A 21 10.91 -54.42 -15.97
N THR A 22 11.07 -55.12 -17.09
CA THR A 22 11.81 -54.60 -18.24
C THR A 22 11.09 -53.37 -18.74
N ILE A 23 11.63 -52.19 -18.44
CA ILE A 23 11.16 -50.94 -19.04
C ILE A 23 11.50 -51.02 -20.53
N SER A 24 10.53 -51.51 -21.31
CA SER A 24 10.59 -51.52 -22.76
C SER A 24 10.42 -50.08 -23.25
N ALA A 25 11.50 -49.32 -23.18
CA ALA A 25 11.60 -48.02 -23.84
C ALA A 25 11.32 -48.24 -25.32
N ALA A 26 10.12 -47.87 -25.76
CA ALA A 26 9.73 -47.92 -27.16
C ALA A 26 10.52 -46.84 -27.90
N VAL A 27 11.72 -47.20 -28.37
CA VAL A 27 12.54 -46.35 -29.23
C VAL A 27 11.79 -46.20 -30.56
N HIS A 28 10.97 -45.16 -30.66
CA HIS A 28 10.40 -44.75 -31.92
C HIS A 28 11.54 -44.45 -32.91
N PRO A 29 11.45 -44.93 -34.17
CA PRO A 29 12.51 -44.72 -35.15
C PRO A 29 12.64 -43.22 -35.43
N ILE A 30 13.78 -42.64 -35.04
CA ILE A 30 14.07 -41.21 -35.21
C ILE A 30 14.12 -40.90 -36.72
N PRO A 31 13.26 -40.01 -37.24
CA PRO A 31 13.35 -39.58 -38.64
C PRO A 31 14.54 -38.63 -38.78
N ILE A 32 15.66 -39.12 -39.30
CA ILE A 32 16.86 -38.32 -39.57
C ILE A 32 16.63 -37.51 -40.86
N ASN A 33 15.74 -36.50 -40.81
CA ASN A 33 15.62 -35.38 -41.76
C ASN A 33 14.53 -34.37 -41.32
N GLY A 34 14.54 -33.97 -40.03
CA GLY A 34 13.68 -32.88 -39.55
C GLY A 34 14.27 -31.51 -39.87
N THR A 35 13.90 -30.91 -41.00
CA THR A 35 14.12 -29.47 -41.24
C THR A 35 13.16 -28.65 -40.40
N CYS A 36 13.65 -27.63 -39.67
CA CYS A 36 12.76 -26.66 -39.05
C CYS A 36 12.14 -25.77 -40.14
N HIS A 37 10.81 -25.71 -40.17
CA HIS A 37 10.05 -24.85 -41.08
C HIS A 37 9.52 -23.62 -40.31
N ASP A 38 9.55 -22.45 -40.94
CA ASP A 38 9.03 -21.20 -40.34
C ASP A 38 7.48 -21.12 -40.35
N THR A 39 6.79 -22.19 -40.73
CA THR A 39 5.33 -22.34 -40.71
C THR A 39 4.91 -23.74 -40.23
N CYS A 40 3.64 -23.85 -39.83
CA CYS A 40 2.89 -25.10 -39.70
C CYS A 40 1.59 -24.90 -40.48
N GLY A 41 1.40 -25.64 -41.59
CA GLY A 41 0.41 -25.28 -42.59
C GLY A 41 0.59 -23.83 -43.06
N THR A 42 -0.48 -23.04 -42.94
CA THR A 42 -0.50 -21.60 -43.27
C THR A 42 0.02 -20.69 -42.15
N MET A 43 0.13 -21.17 -40.90
CA MET A 43 0.42 -20.31 -39.75
C MET A 43 1.94 -20.18 -39.52
N PRO A 44 2.49 -18.95 -39.38
CA PRO A 44 3.92 -18.76 -39.13
C PRO A 44 4.31 -19.22 -37.73
N VAL A 45 5.36 -20.03 -37.63
CA VAL A 45 5.92 -20.58 -36.40
C VAL A 45 7.27 -19.91 -36.13
N LYS A 46 7.37 -19.17 -35.03
CA LYS A 46 8.59 -18.46 -34.62
C LYS A 46 9.00 -18.88 -33.22
N TYR A 47 10.31 -18.80 -32.94
CA TYR A 47 10.86 -18.97 -31.60
C TYR A 47 10.10 -18.12 -30.56
N PRO A 48 9.67 -18.68 -29.40
CA PRO A 48 10.11 -19.95 -28.80
C PRO A 48 9.41 -21.22 -29.31
N PHE A 49 8.46 -21.14 -30.23
CA PHE A 49 7.81 -22.34 -30.81
C PHE A 49 8.66 -23.00 -31.90
N GLY A 50 8.29 -24.24 -32.24
CA GLY A 50 8.93 -25.04 -33.28
C GLY A 50 7.93 -25.89 -34.05
N SER A 51 8.18 -26.06 -35.34
CA SER A 51 7.36 -26.84 -36.28
C SER A 51 7.65 -28.35 -36.26
N GLY A 52 8.62 -28.80 -35.47
CA GLY A 52 9.02 -30.20 -35.39
C GLY A 52 9.96 -30.51 -34.23
N PHE A 53 10.29 -31.80 -34.07
CA PHE A 53 11.15 -32.29 -33.00
C PHE A 53 12.55 -31.66 -33.09
N GLY A 54 12.99 -31.01 -32.00
CA GLY A 54 14.27 -30.28 -31.94
C GLY A 54 14.20 -28.81 -32.37
N CYS A 55 13.07 -28.32 -32.86
CA CYS A 55 12.84 -26.91 -33.17
C CYS A 55 12.19 -26.18 -31.98
N GLY A 56 12.46 -24.88 -31.82
CA GLY A 56 11.94 -24.07 -30.72
C GLY A 56 12.68 -24.26 -29.39
N HIS A 57 12.08 -23.79 -28.29
CA HIS A 57 12.64 -23.89 -26.93
C HIS A 57 12.03 -25.09 -26.18
N PRO A 58 12.82 -25.89 -25.43
CA PRO A 58 12.34 -27.13 -24.80
C PRO A 58 11.12 -26.99 -23.87
N ASP A 59 11.01 -25.87 -23.14
CA ASP A 59 9.87 -25.63 -22.24
C ASP A 59 8.54 -25.37 -22.97
N PHE A 60 8.60 -25.01 -24.26
CA PHE A 60 7.42 -24.73 -25.08
C PHE A 60 7.09 -25.86 -26.06
N SER A 61 8.09 -26.58 -26.57
CA SER A 61 7.87 -27.70 -27.51
C SER A 61 7.17 -28.92 -26.90
N ARG A 62 7.08 -28.99 -25.56
CA ARG A 62 6.22 -29.97 -24.85
C ARG A 62 4.74 -29.59 -24.82
N TYR A 63 4.40 -28.35 -25.19
CA TYR A 63 3.04 -27.78 -25.12
C TYR A 63 2.48 -27.38 -26.48
N VAL A 64 3.32 -26.80 -27.35
CA VAL A 64 2.94 -26.38 -28.71
C VAL A 64 3.70 -27.22 -29.73
N ARG A 65 2.98 -27.89 -30.62
CA ARG A 65 3.53 -28.79 -31.65
C ARG A 65 2.78 -28.65 -32.97
N CYS A 66 3.46 -28.90 -34.10
CA CYS A 66 2.81 -29.06 -35.40
C CYS A 66 2.45 -30.54 -35.61
N ASN A 67 1.22 -30.80 -36.07
CA ASN A 67 0.71 -32.11 -36.41
C ASN A 67 -0.17 -32.00 -37.68
N SER A 68 0.24 -32.66 -38.77
CA SER A 68 -0.49 -32.62 -40.07
C SER A 68 -0.97 -31.21 -40.46
N ASP A 69 -0.03 -30.27 -40.57
CA ASP A 69 -0.26 -28.86 -40.92
C ASP A 69 -1.20 -28.05 -39.99
N THR A 70 -1.60 -28.64 -38.86
CA THR A 70 -2.34 -27.96 -37.79
C THR A 70 -1.42 -27.78 -36.58
N LEU A 71 -1.45 -26.61 -35.95
CA LEU A 71 -0.70 -26.37 -34.71
C LEU A 71 -1.58 -26.68 -33.49
N GLU A 72 -1.09 -27.53 -32.61
CA GLU A 72 -1.82 -28.05 -31.45
C GLU A 72 -1.22 -27.52 -30.14
N PHE A 73 -2.09 -27.16 -29.20
CA PHE A 73 -1.76 -26.84 -27.80
C PHE A 73 -2.21 -27.98 -26.88
N SER A 74 -1.31 -28.52 -26.07
CA SER A 74 -1.61 -29.61 -25.13
C SER A 74 -1.68 -29.08 -23.68
N THR A 75 -2.59 -29.63 -22.86
CA THR A 75 -2.62 -29.43 -21.40
C THR A 75 -2.95 -30.74 -20.69
N GLY A 76 -2.88 -30.77 -19.35
CA GLY A 76 -3.30 -31.93 -18.54
C GLY A 76 -4.75 -32.41 -18.72
N THR A 77 -5.62 -31.66 -19.41
CA THR A 77 -7.02 -32.04 -19.71
C THR A 77 -7.32 -32.31 -21.18
N GLY A 78 -6.45 -31.96 -22.12
CA GLY A 78 -6.79 -32.11 -23.54
C GLY A 78 -5.75 -31.58 -24.53
N ILE A 79 -6.10 -31.69 -25.81
CA ILE A 79 -5.35 -31.11 -26.93
C ILE A 79 -6.33 -30.21 -27.69
N TYR A 80 -5.91 -28.99 -27.97
CA TYR A 80 -6.72 -27.91 -28.51
C TYR A 80 -6.06 -27.33 -29.75
N ASN A 81 -6.83 -26.99 -30.78
CA ASN A 81 -6.27 -26.42 -32.01
C ASN A 81 -5.96 -24.94 -31.80
N ILE A 82 -4.76 -24.51 -32.20
CA ILE A 82 -4.36 -23.10 -32.17
C ILE A 82 -4.89 -22.45 -33.45
N SER A 83 -5.76 -21.46 -33.30
CA SER A 83 -6.34 -20.73 -34.43
C SER A 83 -5.50 -19.54 -34.86
N GLU A 84 -4.77 -18.91 -33.92
CA GLU A 84 -3.92 -17.75 -34.18
C GLU A 84 -2.79 -17.65 -33.16
N ILE A 85 -1.63 -17.11 -33.59
CA ILE A 85 -0.51 -16.74 -32.70
C ILE A 85 -0.12 -15.30 -33.00
N ASP A 86 -0.48 -14.38 -32.11
CA ASP A 86 -0.01 -13.02 -32.18
C ASP A 86 1.30 -12.85 -31.39
N TYR A 87 2.42 -12.93 -32.13
CA TYR A 87 3.77 -12.68 -31.62
C TYR A 87 4.00 -11.22 -31.15
N THR A 88 3.07 -10.30 -31.38
CA THR A 88 3.15 -8.90 -30.94
C THR A 88 2.52 -8.68 -29.56
N THR A 89 1.37 -9.31 -29.25
CA THR A 89 0.82 -9.39 -27.88
C THR A 89 1.41 -10.53 -27.04
N GLY A 90 2.03 -11.54 -27.67
CA GLY A 90 2.55 -12.73 -27.00
C GLY A 90 1.45 -13.75 -26.65
N SER A 91 0.33 -13.69 -27.35
CA SER A 91 -0.85 -14.52 -27.11
C SER A 91 -0.92 -15.78 -27.97
N LEU A 92 -1.64 -16.78 -27.45
CA LEU A 92 -2.00 -18.01 -28.12
C LEU A 92 -3.53 -18.12 -28.09
N ILE A 93 -4.18 -18.13 -29.25
CA ILE A 93 -5.63 -18.32 -29.35
C ILE A 93 -5.91 -19.78 -29.68
N ILE A 94 -6.74 -20.45 -28.87
CA ILE A 94 -7.18 -21.82 -29.11
C ILE A 94 -8.69 -21.90 -29.36
N THR A 95 -9.10 -22.97 -30.05
CA THR A 95 -10.48 -23.44 -30.13
C THR A 95 -10.61 -24.74 -29.35
N ASP A 96 -11.49 -24.77 -28.34
CA ASP A 96 -11.93 -26.02 -27.70
C ASP A 96 -13.15 -26.58 -28.45
N PRO A 97 -13.06 -27.75 -29.11
CA PRO A 97 -14.17 -28.35 -29.83
C PRO A 97 -15.30 -28.87 -28.92
N PHE A 98 -15.08 -28.93 -27.60
CA PHE A 98 -16.09 -29.34 -26.60
C PHE A 98 -16.76 -28.17 -25.88
N MET A 99 -16.39 -26.93 -26.21
CA MET A 99 -17.03 -25.72 -25.68
C MET A 99 -18.41 -25.50 -26.33
N SER A 100 -19.38 -25.01 -25.57
CA SER A 100 -20.74 -24.78 -26.05
C SER A 100 -20.87 -23.49 -26.87
N THR A 101 -21.70 -23.53 -27.91
CA THR A 101 -21.98 -22.40 -28.81
C THR A 101 -23.49 -22.21 -29.03
N CYS A 102 -23.93 -21.05 -29.52
CA CYS A 102 -25.37 -20.81 -29.77
C CYS A 102 -26.00 -21.78 -30.79
N SER A 103 -25.21 -22.26 -31.77
CA SER A 103 -25.65 -23.26 -32.75
C SER A 103 -25.62 -24.70 -32.22
N SER A 104 -24.67 -25.02 -31.34
CA SER A 104 -24.49 -26.35 -30.75
C SER A 104 -23.94 -26.24 -29.32
N MET A 105 -24.77 -26.56 -28.32
CA MET A 105 -24.33 -26.74 -26.93
C MET A 105 -24.24 -28.24 -26.62
N GLN A 106 -23.23 -28.64 -25.86
CA GLN A 106 -22.98 -30.03 -25.49
C GLN A 106 -22.26 -30.09 -24.14
N ASN A 107 -22.34 -31.22 -23.43
CA ASN A 107 -21.62 -31.38 -22.18
C ASN A 107 -20.11 -31.25 -22.41
N SER A 108 -19.45 -30.38 -21.65
CA SER A 108 -18.04 -30.02 -21.87
C SER A 108 -17.11 -30.74 -20.90
N GLY A 109 -15.86 -30.95 -21.32
CA GLY A 109 -14.79 -31.35 -20.41
C GLY A 109 -14.42 -30.23 -19.43
N SER A 110 -13.78 -30.59 -18.32
CA SER A 110 -13.10 -29.60 -17.46
C SER A 110 -11.86 -29.07 -18.16
N PHE A 111 -11.58 -27.77 -18.02
CA PHE A 111 -10.37 -27.15 -18.58
C PHE A 111 -9.31 -26.98 -17.50
N SER A 112 -8.07 -27.37 -17.77
CA SER A 112 -6.93 -27.16 -16.89
C SER A 112 -5.67 -26.71 -17.64
N LEU A 113 -4.79 -26.04 -16.91
CA LEU A 113 -3.47 -25.64 -17.34
C LEU A 113 -2.48 -26.00 -16.24
N ASP A 114 -1.37 -26.67 -16.57
CA ASP A 114 -0.44 -27.18 -15.55
C ASP A 114 0.24 -26.03 -14.78
N ARG A 115 0.51 -26.21 -13.47
CA ARG A 115 1.30 -25.25 -12.68
C ARG A 115 2.76 -25.09 -13.17
N ALA A 116 3.27 -26.06 -13.92
CA ALA A 116 4.59 -26.01 -14.54
C ALA A 116 4.55 -25.48 -15.99
N SER A 117 3.38 -25.10 -16.49
CA SER A 117 3.22 -24.52 -17.83
C SER A 117 3.77 -23.09 -17.84
N PRO A 118 4.49 -22.65 -18.90
CA PRO A 118 4.88 -21.24 -19.04
C PRO A 118 3.68 -20.34 -19.39
N PHE A 119 2.56 -20.91 -19.83
CA PHE A 119 1.35 -20.20 -20.25
C PHE A 119 0.48 -19.81 -19.05
N SER A 120 -0.29 -18.72 -19.20
CA SER A 120 -1.35 -18.32 -18.26
C SER A 120 -2.61 -17.86 -19.00
N LEU A 121 -3.78 -17.92 -18.36
CA LEU A 121 -5.00 -17.31 -18.89
C LEU A 121 -4.96 -15.79 -18.72
N THR A 122 -5.45 -15.05 -19.71
CA THR A 122 -5.70 -13.60 -19.54
C THR A 122 -6.92 -13.38 -18.65
N GLY A 123 -6.90 -12.29 -17.87
CA GLY A 123 -8.03 -11.88 -17.01
C GLY A 123 -9.28 -11.42 -17.78
N GLU A 124 -9.21 -11.37 -19.11
CA GLU A 124 -10.31 -11.00 -20.01
C GLU A 124 -11.15 -12.21 -20.45
N ASN A 125 -10.72 -13.44 -20.12
CA ASN A 125 -11.51 -14.65 -20.35
C ASN A 125 -12.69 -14.70 -19.36
N ILE A 126 -13.87 -14.25 -19.78
CA ILE A 126 -15.12 -14.46 -19.03
C ILE A 126 -15.63 -15.87 -19.36
N PHE A 127 -15.74 -16.74 -18.35
CA PHE A 127 -16.38 -18.03 -18.48
C PHE A 127 -17.88 -17.90 -18.17
N VAL A 128 -18.74 -18.45 -19.02
CA VAL A 128 -20.17 -18.60 -18.73
C VAL A 128 -20.47 -20.08 -18.59
N LEU A 129 -20.78 -20.50 -17.37
CA LEU A 129 -21.02 -21.87 -16.97
C LEU A 129 -22.51 -22.17 -17.12
N LEU A 130 -22.83 -23.31 -17.74
CA LEU A 130 -24.17 -23.66 -18.23
C LEU A 130 -24.64 -24.98 -17.64
N GLY A 131 -25.93 -25.07 -17.31
CA GLY A 131 -26.51 -26.25 -16.66
C GLY A 131 -25.98 -26.48 -15.25
N CYS A 132 -25.70 -25.41 -14.51
CA CYS A 132 -25.26 -25.47 -13.12
C CYS A 132 -26.40 -25.83 -12.16
N SER A 133 -26.12 -26.76 -11.25
CA SER A 133 -26.96 -27.09 -10.08
C SER A 133 -27.25 -25.84 -9.25
N THR A 134 -28.49 -25.69 -8.77
CA THR A 134 -28.86 -24.62 -7.82
C THR A 134 -28.16 -24.76 -6.46
N ASN A 135 -27.55 -25.92 -6.19
CA ASN A 135 -26.77 -26.21 -4.99
C ASN A 135 -25.26 -26.22 -5.30
N SER A 136 -24.86 -25.60 -6.42
CA SER A 136 -23.46 -25.37 -6.77
C SER A 136 -22.80 -24.38 -5.80
N PRO A 137 -21.52 -24.56 -5.43
CA PRO A 137 -20.76 -23.55 -4.67
C PRO A 137 -20.64 -22.20 -5.40
N LEU A 138 -20.92 -22.13 -6.70
CA LEU A 138 -21.02 -20.85 -7.44
C LEU A 138 -22.11 -19.93 -6.91
N PHE A 139 -23.16 -20.48 -6.30
CA PHE A 139 -24.32 -19.74 -5.80
C PHE A 139 -24.31 -19.59 -4.28
N ASP A 140 -23.17 -19.86 -3.62
CA ASP A 140 -23.01 -19.61 -2.19
C ASP A 140 -22.82 -18.09 -1.93
N PRO A 141 -23.72 -17.44 -1.15
CA PRO A 141 -23.63 -16.01 -0.87
C PRO A 141 -22.45 -15.62 0.03
N ALA A 142 -21.67 -16.58 0.54
CA ALA A 142 -20.44 -16.30 1.30
C ALA A 142 -19.18 -16.19 0.44
N GLU A 143 -19.18 -16.70 -0.80
CA GLU A 143 -17.97 -16.80 -1.65
C GLU A 143 -17.98 -15.83 -2.87
N ASP A 144 -19.13 -15.23 -3.20
CA ASP A 144 -19.35 -14.24 -4.30
C ASP A 144 -18.74 -14.61 -5.67
N LEU A 145 -18.71 -15.91 -5.99
CA LEU A 145 -18.10 -16.46 -7.21
C LEU A 145 -18.91 -16.21 -8.49
N CYS A 146 -20.07 -15.55 -8.41
CA CYS A 146 -21.01 -15.46 -9.52
C CYS A 146 -21.71 -14.10 -9.61
N ALA A 147 -21.37 -13.33 -10.65
CA ALA A 147 -21.81 -11.95 -10.82
C ALA A 147 -23.32 -11.84 -11.16
N MET A 148 -24.19 -11.83 -10.14
CA MET A 148 -25.66 -11.79 -10.28
C MET A 148 -26.26 -10.45 -10.79
N GLY A 149 -25.42 -9.52 -11.25
CA GLY A 149 -25.80 -8.18 -11.72
C GLY A 149 -26.23 -8.11 -13.21
N SER A 150 -25.79 -7.06 -13.92
CA SER A 150 -26.23 -6.72 -15.28
C SER A 150 -26.10 -7.85 -16.32
N ARG A 151 -25.18 -8.79 -16.08
CA ARG A 151 -24.83 -9.90 -16.96
C ARG A 151 -25.84 -11.03 -17.00
N SER A 152 -26.95 -10.95 -16.23
CA SER A 152 -28.07 -11.90 -16.36
C SER A 152 -28.64 -11.98 -17.78
N ARG A 153 -28.41 -10.95 -18.61
CA ARG A 153 -28.78 -10.96 -20.04
C ARG A 153 -27.98 -11.97 -20.87
N VAL A 154 -26.73 -12.26 -20.51
CA VAL A 154 -25.85 -13.21 -21.23
C VAL A 154 -26.41 -14.62 -21.09
N CYS A 155 -26.73 -15.04 -19.87
CA CYS A 155 -27.43 -16.29 -19.59
C CYS A 155 -28.78 -16.39 -20.32
N ARG A 156 -29.57 -15.31 -20.38
CA ARG A 156 -30.83 -15.28 -21.14
C ARG A 156 -30.61 -15.40 -22.66
N GLY A 157 -29.62 -14.70 -23.22
CA GLY A 157 -29.27 -14.77 -24.63
C GLY A 157 -28.82 -16.18 -25.02
N LEU A 158 -27.87 -16.76 -24.28
CA LEU A 158 -27.41 -18.13 -24.48
C LEU A 158 -28.54 -19.15 -24.30
N TYR A 159 -29.39 -19.03 -23.27
CA TYR A 159 -30.54 -19.92 -23.10
C TYR A 159 -31.68 -19.68 -24.11
N SER A 160 -31.68 -18.59 -24.86
CA SER A 160 -32.60 -18.41 -26.01
C SER A 160 -32.14 -19.18 -27.28
N CYS A 161 -30.89 -19.61 -27.33
CA CYS A 161 -30.32 -20.33 -28.47
C CYS A 161 -30.95 -21.72 -28.68
N LYS A 162 -30.95 -22.21 -29.93
CA LYS A 162 -31.46 -23.56 -30.24
C LYS A 162 -30.58 -24.68 -29.72
N GLY A 163 -29.27 -24.45 -29.57
CA GLY A 163 -28.30 -25.46 -29.11
C GLY A 163 -28.53 -25.95 -27.67
N VAL A 164 -29.28 -25.21 -26.84
CA VAL A 164 -29.48 -25.42 -25.39
C VAL A 164 -30.05 -26.81 -25.04
N THR A 165 -30.79 -27.42 -25.96
CA THR A 165 -31.32 -28.78 -25.79
C THR A 165 -30.22 -29.85 -25.74
N GLY A 166 -29.04 -29.60 -26.31
CA GLY A 166 -27.89 -30.51 -26.27
C GLY A 166 -27.16 -30.60 -24.92
N ILE A 167 -27.44 -29.67 -23.99
CA ILE A 167 -27.05 -29.79 -22.56
C ILE A 167 -28.23 -30.22 -21.66
N GLY A 168 -29.29 -30.78 -22.26
CA GLY A 168 -30.45 -31.31 -21.54
C GLY A 168 -31.43 -30.27 -20.98
N LEU A 169 -31.27 -28.99 -21.34
CA LEU A 169 -32.12 -27.90 -20.87
C LEU A 169 -33.21 -27.53 -21.90
N PRO A 170 -34.40 -27.10 -21.46
CA PRO A 170 -35.39 -26.50 -22.36
C PRO A 170 -34.92 -25.12 -22.86
N GLN A 171 -35.34 -24.73 -24.07
CA GLN A 171 -35.11 -23.38 -24.57
C GLN A 171 -35.78 -22.34 -23.66
N ASN A 172 -35.04 -21.28 -23.32
CA ASN A 172 -35.36 -20.28 -22.28
C ASN A 172 -35.40 -20.84 -20.84
N ALA A 173 -34.48 -21.76 -20.52
CA ALA A 173 -34.27 -22.25 -19.15
C ALA A 173 -34.03 -21.12 -18.11
N PRO A 174 -34.27 -21.36 -16.81
CA PRO A 174 -34.06 -20.36 -15.76
C PRO A 174 -32.60 -19.89 -15.69
N PRO A 175 -32.32 -18.57 -15.72
CA PRO A 175 -30.96 -18.04 -15.59
C PRO A 175 -30.24 -18.42 -14.29
N SER A 176 -30.97 -18.85 -13.26
CA SER A 176 -30.43 -19.38 -11.99
C SER A 176 -29.72 -20.74 -12.10
N THR A 177 -29.61 -21.30 -13.31
CA THR A 177 -28.77 -22.48 -13.63
C THR A 177 -27.59 -22.11 -14.52
N CYS A 178 -27.30 -20.81 -14.67
CA CYS A 178 -26.18 -20.28 -15.45
C CYS A 178 -25.40 -19.30 -14.59
N CYS A 179 -24.08 -19.33 -14.70
CA CYS A 179 -23.21 -18.43 -13.94
C CYS A 179 -22.20 -17.74 -14.86
N VAL A 180 -22.03 -16.43 -14.69
CA VAL A 180 -20.93 -15.68 -15.31
C VAL A 180 -19.78 -15.64 -14.32
N TYR A 181 -18.80 -16.50 -14.55
CA TYR A 181 -17.63 -16.76 -13.70
C TYR A 181 -16.43 -16.00 -14.26
N GLU A 182 -15.95 -15.00 -13.52
CA GLU A 182 -14.71 -14.30 -13.85
C GLU A 182 -13.51 -15.10 -13.34
N SER A 183 -12.52 -15.36 -14.20
CA SER A 183 -11.30 -16.03 -13.77
C SER A 183 -10.52 -15.13 -12.81
N PRO A 184 -10.16 -15.59 -11.59
CA PRO A 184 -9.23 -14.84 -10.73
C PRO A 184 -7.90 -14.64 -11.46
N ILE A 185 -7.36 -13.42 -11.32
CA ILE A 185 -6.26 -12.92 -12.17
C ILE A 185 -4.91 -13.55 -11.78
N GLN A 186 -4.14 -13.97 -12.80
CA GLN A 186 -2.71 -14.33 -12.73
C GLN A 186 -2.31 -15.36 -11.66
N LEU A 187 -2.69 -16.62 -11.86
CA LEU A 187 -2.04 -17.78 -11.23
C LEU A 187 -1.40 -18.69 -12.27
N ALA A 188 -0.17 -19.15 -12.00
CA ALA A 188 0.48 -20.18 -12.79
C ALA A 188 -0.17 -21.55 -12.52
N GLY A 189 -0.88 -22.04 -13.52
CA GLY A 189 -1.73 -23.23 -13.44
C GLY A 189 -3.13 -22.94 -12.90
N TYR A 190 -4.13 -23.06 -13.78
CA TYR A 190 -5.55 -22.80 -13.53
C TYR A 190 -6.37 -24.07 -13.76
N THR A 191 -7.55 -24.20 -13.15
CA THR A 191 -8.45 -25.34 -13.38
C THR A 191 -9.91 -24.94 -13.21
N LEU A 192 -10.68 -25.07 -14.29
CA LEU A 192 -12.15 -25.00 -14.32
C LEU A 192 -12.71 -26.43 -14.21
N ASP A 193 -12.93 -26.87 -12.97
CA ASP A 193 -13.46 -28.19 -12.61
C ASP A 193 -15.00 -28.18 -12.64
N LEU A 194 -15.58 -28.49 -13.80
CA LEU A 194 -17.03 -28.46 -14.00
C LEU A 194 -17.80 -29.46 -13.09
N PRO A 195 -17.32 -30.69 -12.85
CA PRO A 195 -17.92 -31.60 -11.86
C PRO A 195 -17.95 -31.01 -10.45
N LYS A 196 -16.86 -30.41 -9.97
CA LYS A 196 -16.81 -29.77 -8.63
C LYS A 196 -17.71 -28.53 -8.55
N LEU A 197 -17.81 -27.77 -9.63
CA LEU A 197 -18.73 -26.63 -9.76
C LEU A 197 -20.17 -27.07 -10.09
N GLN A 198 -20.45 -28.36 -10.24
CA GLN A 198 -21.76 -28.94 -10.54
C GLN A 198 -22.43 -28.36 -11.81
N CYS A 199 -21.68 -28.11 -12.88
CA CYS A 199 -22.18 -27.58 -14.15
C CYS A 199 -21.97 -28.56 -15.32
N SER A 200 -22.93 -28.61 -16.26
CA SER A 200 -22.89 -29.50 -17.42
C SER A 200 -21.91 -29.05 -18.53
N SER A 201 -21.72 -27.75 -18.71
CA SER A 201 -20.97 -27.18 -19.84
C SER A 201 -20.45 -25.77 -19.54
N TYR A 202 -19.62 -25.23 -20.44
CA TYR A 202 -19.19 -23.83 -20.44
C TYR A 202 -19.09 -23.24 -21.86
N THR A 203 -19.09 -21.91 -21.93
CA THR A 203 -18.54 -21.11 -23.04
C THR A 203 -17.62 -20.03 -22.49
N SER A 204 -16.66 -19.56 -23.29
CA SER A 204 -16.01 -18.25 -23.08
C SER A 204 -16.78 -17.13 -23.77
N VAL A 205 -16.53 -15.88 -23.37
CA VAL A 205 -16.96 -14.63 -24.03
C VAL A 205 -15.85 -13.58 -23.90
N TYR A 206 -15.63 -12.77 -24.93
CA TYR A 206 -14.68 -11.65 -24.93
C TYR A 206 -15.39 -10.31 -25.19
N SER A 207 -15.48 -9.47 -24.15
CA SER A 207 -16.15 -8.15 -24.16
C SER A 207 -17.64 -8.16 -24.54
N PHE A 208 -18.33 -7.02 -24.34
CA PHE A 208 -19.76 -6.84 -24.68
C PHE A 208 -20.04 -5.74 -25.70
N GLY A 209 -19.03 -4.98 -26.16
CA GLY A 209 -19.12 -4.11 -27.35
C GLY A 209 -20.28 -3.10 -27.38
N GLY A 210 -20.81 -2.68 -26.23
CA GLY A 210 -22.00 -1.82 -26.13
C GLY A 210 -23.35 -2.51 -26.42
N SER A 211 -23.34 -3.82 -26.69
CA SER A 211 -24.48 -4.60 -27.22
C SER A 211 -24.94 -5.68 -26.23
N GLU A 212 -25.35 -5.27 -25.03
CA GLU A 212 -25.81 -6.17 -23.94
C GLU A 212 -27.14 -6.91 -24.28
N GLY A 213 -27.10 -7.93 -25.14
CA GLY A 213 -28.22 -8.87 -25.33
C GLY A 213 -28.23 -9.76 -26.57
N ASP A 214 -27.37 -9.57 -27.58
CA ASP A 214 -27.45 -10.32 -28.84
C ASP A 214 -26.51 -11.56 -28.87
N PRO A 215 -27.03 -12.81 -28.89
CA PRO A 215 -26.21 -14.01 -28.95
C PRO A 215 -25.56 -14.27 -30.32
N VAL A 216 -25.91 -13.52 -31.37
CA VAL A 216 -25.31 -13.65 -32.72
C VAL A 216 -23.96 -12.91 -32.81
N LEU A 217 -23.69 -11.96 -31.91
CA LEU A 217 -22.44 -11.19 -31.85
C LEU A 217 -21.38 -11.77 -30.88
N ILE A 218 -21.65 -12.92 -30.26
CA ILE A 218 -20.72 -13.56 -29.32
C ILE A 218 -19.64 -14.35 -30.09
N SER A 219 -18.40 -13.90 -30.03
CA SER A 219 -17.23 -14.65 -30.50
C SER A 219 -16.76 -15.67 -29.44
N HIS A 220 -16.51 -16.90 -29.89
CA HIS A 220 -16.19 -18.05 -29.04
C HIS A 220 -14.71 -18.45 -29.19
N LEU A 221 -13.83 -17.90 -28.34
CA LEU A 221 -12.38 -18.18 -28.36
C LEU A 221 -11.79 -18.21 -26.94
N LEU A 222 -10.69 -18.94 -26.75
CA LEU A 222 -9.90 -18.96 -25.50
C LEU A 222 -8.50 -18.41 -25.76
N ALA A 223 -8.07 -17.44 -24.95
CA ALA A 223 -6.79 -16.76 -25.13
C ALA A 223 -5.85 -16.94 -23.93
N PHE A 224 -4.64 -17.45 -24.20
CA PHE A 224 -3.54 -17.49 -23.25
C PHE A 224 -2.51 -16.40 -23.56
N VAL A 225 -1.81 -15.90 -22.53
CA VAL A 225 -0.57 -15.14 -22.68
C VAL A 225 0.48 -15.74 -21.74
N GLY A 226 1.70 -15.94 -22.24
CA GLY A 226 2.78 -16.55 -21.46
C GLY A 226 3.96 -17.12 -22.26
N MET A 227 4.27 -16.57 -23.43
CA MET A 227 5.56 -16.87 -24.08
C MET A 227 6.70 -16.15 -23.35
N GLY A 228 7.16 -16.72 -22.24
CA GLY A 228 8.37 -16.31 -21.54
C GLY A 228 9.58 -16.28 -22.49
N ARG A 229 10.12 -15.09 -22.76
CA ARG A 229 11.20 -14.88 -23.73
C ARG A 229 12.58 -14.87 -23.06
N THR A 230 13.29 -15.98 -23.18
CA THR A 230 14.76 -16.04 -23.01
C THR A 230 15.40 -16.51 -24.32
N PRO A 231 16.21 -15.68 -25.01
CA PRO A 231 17.01 -16.14 -26.15
C PRO A 231 18.32 -16.78 -25.64
N PRO A 232 18.71 -17.98 -26.12
CA PRO A 232 20.01 -18.59 -25.79
C PRO A 232 21.14 -18.02 -26.64
N LEU A 233 22.34 -17.88 -26.06
CA LEU A 233 23.55 -17.58 -26.83
C LEU A 233 23.96 -18.79 -27.69
N VAL A 234 24.25 -18.55 -28.97
CA VAL A 234 24.92 -19.55 -29.83
C VAL A 234 26.43 -19.42 -29.64
N VAL A 235 27.03 -20.38 -28.93
CA VAL A 235 28.49 -20.44 -28.75
C VAL A 235 29.16 -20.88 -30.04
N LEU A 236 29.83 -19.94 -30.72
CA LEU A 236 30.59 -20.19 -31.94
C LEU A 236 31.95 -20.85 -31.61
N ALA A 237 31.92 -22.17 -31.36
CA ALA A 237 33.13 -22.96 -31.19
C ALA A 237 33.93 -23.01 -32.51
N LYS A 238 35.12 -22.39 -32.53
CA LYS A 238 36.03 -22.42 -33.69
C LYS A 238 37.41 -22.92 -33.27
N ALA A 239 37.84 -24.02 -33.88
CA ALA A 239 39.06 -24.73 -33.48
C ALA A 239 40.35 -23.96 -33.84
N MET A 240 41.36 -24.09 -32.96
CA MET A 240 42.74 -23.71 -33.25
C MET A 240 43.49 -24.87 -33.92
N PRO A 241 44.53 -24.56 -34.71
CA PRO A 241 45.80 -25.28 -34.67
C PRO A 241 46.93 -24.39 -34.08
N GLY A 242 47.89 -25.01 -33.39
CA GLY A 242 49.15 -24.36 -33.00
C GLY A 242 50.19 -24.35 -34.14
N ALA A 243 51.45 -23.98 -33.93
CA ALA A 243 52.14 -23.50 -32.73
C ALA A 243 53.42 -22.72 -33.12
N GLY A 244 54.06 -22.00 -32.19
CA GLY A 244 55.35 -21.32 -32.44
C GLY A 244 56.03 -20.78 -31.17
N HIS A 245 57.34 -21.04 -31.01
CA HIS A 245 58.13 -20.65 -29.84
C HIS A 245 58.51 -19.15 -29.79
N GLY A 246 58.84 -18.64 -28.60
CA GLY A 246 59.51 -17.33 -28.44
C GLY A 246 59.68 -16.90 -26.98
N SER A 247 60.68 -17.44 -26.27
CA SER A 247 60.92 -17.12 -24.85
C SER A 247 62.18 -16.28 -24.60
N GLN A 248 62.08 -15.22 -23.79
CA GLN A 248 63.18 -14.78 -22.92
C GLN A 248 62.69 -13.94 -21.72
N LYS A 249 63.53 -13.85 -20.68
CA LYS A 249 63.30 -13.12 -19.41
C LYS A 249 64.31 -11.97 -19.30
N PHE A 250 64.00 -10.93 -18.52
CA PHE A 250 64.94 -10.39 -17.53
C PHE A 250 64.20 -9.74 -16.34
N LYS A 251 64.93 -9.17 -15.37
CA LYS A 251 64.49 -8.90 -13.97
C LYS A 251 64.96 -7.49 -13.47
N PRO A 252 64.69 -7.04 -12.22
CA PRO A 252 64.35 -5.62 -11.93
C PRO A 252 65.30 -4.84 -11.00
N SER A 253 65.18 -3.49 -10.99
CA SER A 253 65.71 -2.55 -9.99
C SER A 253 65.18 -1.11 -10.18
N SER A 254 65.46 -0.13 -9.30
CA SER A 254 64.77 0.12 -8.01
C SER A 254 65.38 1.29 -7.19
N VAL A 255 64.54 2.11 -6.54
CA VAL A 255 64.79 2.84 -5.25
C VAL A 255 65.75 4.07 -5.22
N LEU A 256 65.28 5.19 -4.60
CA LEU A 256 66.01 6.40 -4.06
C LEU A 256 66.72 7.37 -5.06
N GLU A 257 66.94 8.69 -4.82
CA GLU A 257 66.32 9.75 -3.95
C GLU A 257 66.74 11.19 -4.43
N LYS A 258 66.09 12.25 -3.89
CA LYS A 258 66.59 13.64 -3.59
C LYS A 258 66.78 14.79 -4.63
N GLU A 259 65.97 15.84 -4.39
CA GLU A 259 66.28 17.27 -4.07
C GLU A 259 66.73 18.37 -5.09
N SER A 260 65.91 19.43 -5.11
CA SER A 260 66.23 20.90 -5.03
C SER A 260 66.49 21.77 -6.29
N ARG A 261 65.67 22.84 -6.46
CA ARG A 261 66.05 24.29 -6.39
C ARG A 261 64.89 25.27 -6.75
N GLU A 262 65.04 26.56 -6.42
CA GLU A 262 64.01 27.63 -6.48
C GLU A 262 64.42 28.89 -7.29
N THR A 263 63.46 29.60 -7.91
CA THR A 263 63.38 31.07 -8.24
C THR A 263 61.94 31.44 -8.66
N VAL A 264 61.22 32.53 -8.30
CA VAL A 264 61.39 33.71 -7.39
C VAL A 264 62.20 34.91 -7.94
N PRO A 265 61.71 36.19 -7.96
CA PRO A 265 60.31 36.69 -8.02
C PRO A 265 60.05 38.05 -8.75
N CYS A 266 58.76 38.47 -8.84
CA CYS A 266 58.22 39.85 -8.68
C CYS A 266 56.66 39.80 -8.63
N GLY A 267 55.84 40.79 -8.23
CA GLY A 267 56.05 42.14 -7.64
C GLY A 267 55.39 43.28 -8.45
N GLY A 268 54.50 44.15 -7.94
CA GLY A 268 53.81 44.27 -6.63
C GLY A 268 52.94 45.55 -6.48
N HIS A 269 52.25 45.73 -5.33
CA HIS A 269 51.43 46.91 -4.90
C HIS A 269 50.05 47.16 -5.60
N THR A 270 48.98 47.71 -4.98
CA THR A 270 48.76 48.34 -3.64
C THR A 270 47.28 48.31 -3.15
N SER A 271 47.02 48.17 -1.82
CA SER A 271 45.99 48.84 -0.93
C SER A 271 44.51 49.08 -1.33
N TYR A 272 43.51 49.21 -0.43
CA TYR A 272 43.19 48.72 0.95
C TYR A 272 41.78 49.25 1.38
N HIS A 273 41.14 48.60 2.36
CA HIS A 273 40.15 49.14 3.33
C HIS A 273 38.67 49.43 2.99
N VAL A 274 37.89 49.35 4.09
CA VAL A 274 36.42 49.44 4.37
C VAL A 274 36.35 49.85 5.88
N PRO A 275 35.27 50.41 6.50
CA PRO A 275 33.87 50.65 6.06
C PRO A 275 33.35 52.10 6.27
N GLY A 276 32.02 52.29 6.31
CA GLY A 276 31.32 53.54 6.69
C GLY A 276 29.80 53.34 6.86
N ASP A 277 29.11 54.26 7.57
CA ASP A 277 27.70 54.15 8.02
C ASP A 277 27.05 55.56 8.13
N ILE A 278 25.75 55.63 8.48
CA ILE A 278 24.97 56.80 8.99
C ILE A 278 24.27 57.74 7.95
N THR A 279 23.23 58.43 8.43
CA THR A 279 22.06 59.07 7.77
C THR A 279 22.16 60.60 7.50
N LEU A 280 21.38 61.16 6.52
CA LEU A 280 20.32 62.21 6.73
C LEU A 280 19.82 63.02 5.48
N ARG A 281 18.48 62.97 5.24
CA ARG A 281 17.48 64.04 4.88
C ARG A 281 17.69 65.14 3.79
N ARG A 282 16.53 65.48 3.15
CA ARG A 282 16.20 66.59 2.19
C ARG A 282 16.80 66.38 0.78
N GLY A 283 16.17 66.75 -0.35
CA GLY A 283 14.86 67.36 -0.69
C GLY A 283 14.88 67.74 -2.21
N ASN A 284 13.85 68.20 -2.93
CA ASN A 284 12.41 68.51 -2.70
C ASN A 284 11.73 68.66 -4.10
N LEU A 285 10.46 69.14 -4.20
CA LEU A 285 9.67 69.49 -5.42
C LEU A 285 8.99 68.31 -6.17
N LYS A 286 7.70 68.36 -6.60
CA LYS A 286 6.58 69.28 -6.26
C LYS A 286 5.22 68.74 -6.79
N THR A 287 4.13 68.82 -5.99
CA THR A 287 2.68 68.80 -6.38
C THR A 287 2.14 67.57 -7.14
N VAL A 288 0.84 67.19 -7.10
CA VAL A 288 -0.41 67.86 -6.70
C VAL A 288 -1.18 67.07 -5.60
N ASP A 289 -2.13 67.72 -4.95
CA ASP A 289 -2.75 67.37 -3.65
C ASP A 289 -3.96 66.40 -3.67
N SER A 290 -4.59 66.24 -2.49
CA SER A 290 -5.80 65.45 -2.19
C SER A 290 -6.77 66.32 -1.32
N PRO A 291 -7.58 65.83 -0.34
CA PRO A 291 -8.63 64.81 -0.41
C PRO A 291 -10.13 65.27 -0.19
N PRO A 292 -10.83 65.16 0.98
CA PRO A 292 -12.03 64.28 1.16
C PRO A 292 -13.35 64.92 1.74
N PHE A 293 -14.28 64.07 2.24
CA PHE A 293 -15.54 64.32 3.02
C PHE A 293 -16.83 64.72 2.23
N LEU A 294 -18.11 64.57 2.70
CA LEU A 294 -18.85 63.56 3.53
C LEU A 294 -20.36 63.95 3.62
N ILE A 295 -21.31 63.00 3.87
CA ILE A 295 -22.74 63.19 4.28
C ILE A 295 -23.68 63.82 3.20
N GLY A 296 -24.99 63.48 3.03
CA GLY A 296 -25.89 62.45 3.61
C GLY A 296 -27.40 62.78 3.43
N HIS A 297 -28.32 61.89 3.89
CA HIS A 297 -29.79 62.08 4.09
C HIS A 297 -30.72 62.16 2.83
N LEU A 298 -32.01 61.72 2.79
CA LEU A 298 -32.87 60.87 3.69
C LEU A 298 -34.24 60.46 2.98
N LEU A 299 -35.08 59.62 3.65
CA LEU A 299 -36.52 59.27 3.40
C LEU A 299 -36.83 58.30 2.21
N GLU A 300 -37.80 57.35 2.26
CA GLU A 300 -38.63 56.81 3.37
C GLU A 300 -39.15 55.34 3.13
N TYR A 301 -39.92 54.80 4.08
CA TYR A 301 -40.43 53.39 4.24
C TYR A 301 -41.93 53.27 3.78
N PRO A 302 -42.74 52.15 3.95
CA PRO A 302 -42.64 51.05 4.94
C PRO A 302 -43.08 49.58 4.59
N LYS A 303 -42.58 48.61 5.41
CA LYS A 303 -43.23 47.43 6.11
C LYS A 303 -44.18 46.45 5.33
N GLU A 304 -44.46 45.18 5.69
CA GLU A 304 -44.06 44.08 6.64
C GLU A 304 -44.93 42.83 6.27
N ASP A 305 -44.78 41.55 6.69
CA ASP A 305 -43.75 40.71 7.34
C ASP A 305 -44.17 39.19 7.23
N SER A 306 -43.36 38.26 7.75
CA SER A 306 -43.72 36.93 8.32
C SER A 306 -43.69 35.65 7.45
N LYS A 307 -43.94 34.50 8.09
CA LYS A 307 -43.76 33.08 7.67
C LYS A 307 -45.07 32.28 7.95
N PRO A 308 -45.18 30.94 7.79
CA PRO A 308 -44.99 30.07 6.60
C PRO A 308 -46.12 28.98 6.42
N VAL A 309 -45.97 28.06 5.44
CA VAL A 309 -46.62 26.71 5.29
C VAL A 309 -48.17 26.60 5.22
N HIS A 310 -48.73 26.04 4.10
CA HIS A 310 -49.50 24.76 4.09
C HIS A 310 -50.18 24.37 2.75
N ILE A 311 -50.23 23.04 2.53
CA ILE A 311 -51.30 22.22 1.89
C ILE A 311 -51.49 22.19 0.36
N CYS A 312 -51.74 20.96 -0.08
CA CYS A 312 -51.98 20.39 -1.40
C CYS A 312 -53.18 20.96 -2.19
N CYS A 313 -53.18 20.75 -3.52
CA CYS A 313 -54.08 19.76 -4.15
C CYS A 313 -53.66 19.39 -5.59
N TYR A 314 -54.30 18.35 -6.15
CA TYR A 314 -53.89 17.61 -7.36
C TYR A 314 -55.05 17.51 -8.38
N HIS A 315 -54.75 17.55 -9.70
CA HIS A 315 -55.69 17.31 -10.84
C HIS A 315 -56.92 18.27 -10.94
N TYR A 316 -57.58 18.53 -12.08
CA TYR A 316 -58.16 17.60 -13.07
C TYR A 316 -58.38 18.25 -14.48
N TYR A 317 -58.06 17.48 -15.54
CA TYR A 317 -58.78 17.31 -16.83
C TYR A 317 -59.07 18.46 -17.85
N ASN A 318 -58.53 18.25 -19.07
CA ASN A 318 -59.20 18.13 -20.38
C ASN A 318 -60.04 19.26 -21.07
N LEU A 319 -59.54 19.67 -22.25
CA LEU A 319 -60.23 19.70 -23.59
C LEU A 319 -61.38 20.72 -23.85
N PRO A 320 -61.81 20.97 -25.13
CA PRO A 320 -61.09 20.97 -26.43
C PRO A 320 -61.47 22.14 -27.42
N SER A 321 -60.80 22.16 -28.59
CA SER A 321 -61.27 22.71 -29.90
C SER A 321 -61.38 24.25 -30.07
N HIS A 322 -61.23 24.88 -31.26
CA HIS A 322 -61.42 24.50 -32.68
C HIS A 322 -60.48 25.27 -33.65
N HIS A 323 -60.26 24.72 -34.88
CA HIS A 323 -60.08 25.37 -36.22
C HIS A 323 -59.10 26.56 -36.47
N SER A 324 -58.50 26.78 -37.67
CA SER A 324 -58.39 25.99 -38.93
C SER A 324 -57.48 26.65 -40.00
N LEU A 325 -56.81 25.83 -40.84
CA LEU A 325 -56.35 26.13 -42.24
C LEU A 325 -55.23 27.21 -42.42
N LEU A 326 -54.38 27.23 -43.46
CA LEU A 326 -54.42 26.64 -44.82
C LEU A 326 -53.00 26.48 -45.43
N CYS A 327 -52.73 25.39 -46.17
CA CYS A 327 -51.62 25.14 -47.15
C CYS A 327 -50.12 25.26 -46.74
N ASP A 328 -49.15 24.58 -47.40
CA ASP A 328 -49.23 23.86 -48.69
C ASP A 328 -48.40 22.53 -48.81
N GLN A 329 -48.87 21.67 -49.72
CA GLN A 329 -48.28 20.50 -50.43
C GLN A 329 -47.14 19.64 -49.82
N TYR A 330 -47.37 18.37 -49.45
CA TYR A 330 -47.48 17.11 -50.26
C TYR A 330 -46.12 16.41 -50.54
N TRP A 331 -45.96 15.09 -50.31
CA TRP A 331 -46.59 14.01 -51.09
C TRP A 331 -47.05 12.76 -50.30
N VAL A 332 -47.95 11.98 -50.93
CA VAL A 332 -48.75 10.91 -50.32
C VAL A 332 -48.19 9.49 -50.56
N ARG A 333 -48.23 8.63 -49.52
CA ARG A 333 -48.57 7.17 -49.49
C ARG A 333 -47.92 6.54 -48.24
N MET A 334 -48.62 6.25 -47.14
CA MET A 334 -49.86 5.47 -46.99
C MET A 334 -49.77 4.02 -47.51
N MET A 335 -49.01 3.21 -46.77
CA MET A 335 -49.43 1.90 -46.26
C MET A 335 -50.88 1.47 -46.57
N ARG A 336 -51.06 0.53 -47.51
CA ARG A 336 -51.48 -0.88 -47.26
C ARG A 336 -51.88 -1.58 -48.56
N GLY A 337 -51.26 -2.74 -48.81
CA GLY A 337 -51.54 -3.62 -49.95
C GLY A 337 -50.93 -4.99 -49.69
N LEU A 338 -51.67 -5.84 -48.98
CA LEU A 338 -51.25 -7.19 -48.58
C LEU A 338 -51.50 -8.22 -49.71
N GLU A 339 -50.96 -9.41 -49.50
CA GLU A 339 -51.37 -10.71 -50.08
C GLU A 339 -51.15 -11.01 -51.59
N LEU A 340 -51.10 -10.06 -52.53
CA LEU A 340 -51.07 -10.42 -53.97
C LEU A 340 -49.69 -10.52 -54.66
N VAL A 341 -48.58 -10.11 -54.02
CA VAL A 341 -47.22 -10.28 -54.60
C VAL A 341 -46.62 -11.67 -54.30
N PHE A 342 -47.22 -12.44 -53.39
CA PHE A 342 -46.63 -13.63 -52.79
C PHE A 342 -46.42 -14.82 -53.76
N PHE A 343 -47.09 -14.85 -54.91
CA PHE A 343 -47.10 -16.00 -55.83
C PHE A 343 -46.32 -15.84 -57.14
N ALA A 344 -45.94 -14.63 -57.55
CA ALA A 344 -45.31 -14.40 -58.85
C ALA A 344 -43.78 -14.62 -58.86
N ILE A 345 -43.10 -14.31 -57.75
CA ILE A 345 -41.62 -14.34 -57.66
C ILE A 345 -41.10 -15.73 -57.27
N LEU A 346 -41.95 -16.57 -56.66
CA LEU A 346 -41.61 -17.90 -56.12
C LEU A 346 -41.23 -18.95 -57.19
N LEU A 347 -41.35 -18.62 -58.49
CA LEU A 347 -41.14 -19.57 -59.60
C LEU A 347 -39.94 -19.30 -60.51
N VAL A 348 -39.18 -18.20 -60.30
CA VAL A 348 -38.12 -17.76 -61.26
C VAL A 348 -36.69 -17.91 -60.71
N LEU A 349 -36.49 -17.96 -59.39
CA LEU A 349 -35.14 -17.99 -58.78
C LEU A 349 -34.90 -19.20 -57.85
N ALA A 350 -35.62 -20.30 -58.07
CA ALA A 350 -35.55 -21.52 -57.25
C ALA A 350 -34.58 -22.60 -57.79
N THR A 351 -33.48 -22.24 -58.46
CA THR A 351 -32.39 -23.17 -58.81
C THR A 351 -31.00 -22.50 -58.87
N LEU A 352 -30.11 -22.93 -57.97
CA LEU A 352 -28.63 -22.94 -58.07
C LEU A 352 -27.86 -21.58 -58.13
N GLN A 353 -26.67 -21.43 -57.53
CA GLN A 353 -26.13 -21.96 -56.26
C GLN A 353 -24.86 -21.16 -55.86
N VAL A 354 -24.52 -21.13 -54.56
CA VAL A 354 -23.23 -20.72 -53.95
C VAL A 354 -22.77 -19.26 -54.14
N ALA A 355 -22.63 -18.56 -53.01
CA ALA A 355 -21.63 -17.51 -52.82
C ALA A 355 -21.02 -17.66 -51.41
N ASN A 356 -19.69 -17.77 -51.34
CA ASN A 356 -18.91 -18.24 -50.18
C ASN A 356 -19.02 -17.39 -48.91
N SER A 357 -18.81 -18.07 -47.78
CA SER A 357 -18.24 -17.44 -46.58
C SER A 357 -16.78 -17.02 -46.84
N HIS A 358 -16.56 -15.72 -46.97
CA HIS A 358 -15.28 -15.08 -46.65
C HIS A 358 -15.50 -14.24 -45.38
N GLY A 359 -14.58 -14.13 -44.43
CA GLY A 359 -13.16 -14.49 -44.49
C GLY A 359 -12.32 -13.24 -44.21
N GLU A 360 -11.69 -13.22 -43.04
CA GLU A 360 -10.90 -12.11 -42.46
C GLU A 360 -11.63 -10.93 -41.80
N GLN A 361 -10.94 -10.44 -40.77
CA GLN A 361 -11.34 -9.57 -39.66
C GLN A 361 -11.61 -8.10 -40.05
N PRO A 362 -12.15 -7.30 -39.10
CA PRO A 362 -11.26 -6.27 -38.53
C PRO A 362 -11.33 -6.07 -37.00
N LEU A 363 -10.19 -6.30 -36.34
CA LEU A 363 -9.58 -5.53 -35.24
C LEU A 363 -10.42 -4.83 -34.14
N SER A 364 -10.01 -5.04 -32.89
CA SER A 364 -9.71 -3.93 -31.95
C SER A 364 -8.52 -4.30 -31.03
N ARG A 365 -7.86 -3.31 -30.40
CA ARG A 365 -6.55 -3.44 -29.71
C ARG A 365 -6.48 -2.59 -28.43
N ILE A 366 -5.39 -2.80 -27.66
CA ILE A 366 -4.83 -2.00 -26.53
C ILE A 366 -5.38 -2.50 -25.17
N ALA A 367 -4.56 -2.87 -24.18
CA ALA A 367 -3.29 -2.27 -23.72
C ALA A 367 -1.98 -3.07 -23.92
N VAL A 368 -0.84 -2.41 -23.63
CA VAL A 368 0.53 -2.92 -23.90
C VAL A 368 1.43 -2.78 -22.66
N HIS A 369 1.89 -3.90 -22.10
CA HIS A 369 2.96 -3.91 -21.09
C HIS A 369 4.31 -3.61 -21.75
N ASN A 370 4.69 -2.33 -21.81
CA ASN A 370 5.79 -1.85 -22.67
C ASN A 370 7.17 -1.82 -21.99
N THR A 371 7.57 -2.90 -21.32
CA THR A 371 8.93 -3.03 -20.79
C THR A 371 9.90 -3.39 -21.90
N ARG A 372 10.62 -2.38 -22.42
CA ARG A 372 11.69 -2.60 -23.38
C ARG A 372 12.93 -3.11 -22.65
N LEU A 373 13.16 -4.43 -22.67
CA LEU A 373 14.46 -4.99 -22.31
C LEU A 373 15.53 -4.38 -23.22
N GLN A 374 16.50 -3.68 -22.63
CA GLN A 374 17.64 -3.11 -23.34
C GLN A 374 18.94 -3.66 -22.72
N LEU A 375 18.97 -5.00 -22.60
CA LEU A 375 20.12 -5.77 -22.16
C LEU A 375 21.26 -5.58 -23.16
N PHE A 376 22.37 -4.99 -22.72
CA PHE A 376 23.61 -4.95 -23.50
C PHE A 376 24.58 -6.00 -22.95
N GLU A 377 25.30 -6.71 -23.81
CA GLU A 377 26.31 -7.71 -23.40
C GLU A 377 27.44 -7.12 -22.54
N ASN A 378 27.63 -5.80 -22.60
CA ASN A 378 28.64 -5.03 -21.86
C ASN A 378 28.05 -4.18 -20.72
N ALA A 379 26.82 -4.44 -20.28
CA ALA A 379 26.23 -3.81 -19.10
C ALA A 379 26.21 -4.81 -17.93
N ASP A 380 26.64 -4.37 -16.75
CA ASP A 380 26.65 -5.19 -15.55
C ASP A 380 26.22 -4.40 -14.30
N ILE A 381 25.76 -5.14 -13.29
CA ILE A 381 25.59 -4.65 -11.93
C ILE A 381 25.86 -5.81 -10.98
N LYS A 382 26.62 -5.56 -9.92
CA LYS A 382 27.11 -6.56 -8.99
C LYS A 382 26.99 -6.04 -7.57
N ALA A 383 26.54 -6.89 -6.66
CA ALA A 383 26.28 -6.52 -5.27
C ALA A 383 27.18 -7.31 -4.30
N SER A 384 27.80 -6.61 -3.35
CA SER A 384 28.73 -7.23 -2.39
C SER A 384 28.62 -6.59 -0.99
N PRO A 385 28.74 -7.39 0.09
CA PRO A 385 28.80 -8.85 0.12
C PRO A 385 27.46 -9.51 -0.28
N SER A 386 27.48 -10.81 -0.60
CA SER A 386 26.27 -11.58 -1.00
C SER A 386 25.47 -12.15 0.17
N VAL A 387 26.04 -12.16 1.39
CA VAL A 387 25.39 -12.60 2.62
C VAL A 387 25.56 -11.53 3.68
N LEU A 388 24.46 -11.14 4.32
CA LEU A 388 24.37 -10.07 5.32
C LEU A 388 24.05 -10.62 6.72
N GLY A 389 24.26 -9.83 7.76
CA GLY A 389 23.88 -10.17 9.14
C GLY A 389 24.64 -11.36 9.74
N LEU A 390 25.87 -11.62 9.29
CA LEU A 390 26.69 -12.77 9.69
C LEU A 390 26.98 -12.86 11.20
N LYS A 391 26.77 -11.78 11.96
CA LYS A 391 26.88 -11.70 13.43
C LYS A 391 25.54 -11.37 14.10
N GLY A 392 24.42 -11.59 13.40
CA GLY A 392 23.07 -11.26 13.86
C GLY A 392 22.66 -9.79 13.67
N GLN A 393 23.35 -9.02 12.82
CA GLN A 393 22.93 -7.64 12.51
C GLN A 393 21.69 -7.64 11.61
N ASN A 394 20.71 -6.81 11.94
CA ASN A 394 19.49 -6.62 11.14
C ASN A 394 19.58 -5.42 10.17
N SER A 395 20.73 -4.76 10.07
CA SER A 395 21.04 -3.90 8.92
C SER A 395 22.53 -4.00 8.55
N GLU A 396 22.84 -3.84 7.26
CA GLU A 396 24.21 -3.92 6.76
C GLU A 396 24.38 -3.14 5.44
N TRP A 397 25.61 -2.71 5.16
CA TRP A 397 25.94 -1.95 3.95
C TRP A 397 26.31 -2.87 2.79
N VAL A 398 25.61 -2.72 1.66
CA VAL A 398 25.94 -3.35 0.38
C VAL A 398 26.61 -2.32 -0.52
N THR A 399 27.77 -2.66 -1.07
CA THR A 399 28.39 -1.91 -2.17
C THR A 399 27.93 -2.51 -3.50
N LEU A 400 27.40 -1.66 -4.36
CA LEU A 400 27.07 -1.97 -5.74
C LEU A 400 28.17 -1.43 -6.66
N GLU A 401 28.59 -2.22 -7.62
CA GLU A 401 29.44 -1.82 -8.75
C GLU A 401 28.64 -2.06 -10.03
N TYR A 402 28.62 -1.11 -10.97
CA TYR A 402 27.82 -1.24 -12.19
C TYR A 402 28.41 -0.49 -13.39
N ALA A 403 28.11 -1.00 -14.59
CA ALA A 403 28.43 -0.35 -15.86
C ALA A 403 27.26 -0.37 -16.85
N SER A 404 27.19 0.68 -17.68
CA SER A 404 26.33 0.77 -18.86
C SER A 404 27.18 1.25 -20.05
N PRO A 405 27.12 0.61 -21.22
CA PRO A 405 27.81 1.08 -22.42
C PRO A 405 27.13 2.29 -23.07
N ASN A 406 25.91 2.65 -22.64
CA ASN A 406 25.17 3.83 -23.09
C ASN A 406 24.62 4.58 -21.86
N PRO A 407 25.49 5.21 -21.04
CA PRO A 407 25.08 5.81 -19.77
C PRO A 407 24.31 7.13 -19.97
N SER A 408 23.27 7.31 -19.16
CA SER A 408 22.49 8.55 -19.12
C SER A 408 22.41 9.16 -17.71
N ASN A 409 21.98 10.41 -17.63
CA ASN A 409 21.76 11.09 -16.34
C ASN A 409 20.48 10.64 -15.63
N ASP A 410 19.57 9.98 -16.34
CA ASP A 410 18.32 9.39 -15.85
C ASP A 410 18.40 7.87 -15.70
N ASP A 411 19.59 7.28 -15.80
CA ASP A 411 19.80 5.89 -15.39
C ASP A 411 19.71 5.76 -13.86
N TRP A 412 19.12 4.68 -13.38
CA TRP A 412 18.84 4.48 -11.95
C TRP A 412 18.91 3.02 -11.55
N ILE A 413 19.23 2.76 -10.28
CA ILE A 413 19.31 1.44 -9.69
C ILE A 413 18.10 1.25 -8.77
N GLY A 414 17.30 0.21 -9.00
CA GLY A 414 16.22 -0.22 -8.11
C GLY A 414 16.66 -1.38 -7.21
N VAL A 415 16.25 -1.32 -5.94
CA VAL A 415 16.39 -2.40 -4.95
C VAL A 415 15.06 -3.15 -4.86
N PHE A 416 15.04 -4.47 -5.10
CA PHE A 416 13.83 -5.28 -5.04
C PHE A 416 13.98 -6.39 -4.00
N SER A 417 12.92 -6.61 -3.20
CA SER A 417 12.80 -7.75 -2.29
C SER A 417 11.33 -8.22 -2.25
N PRO A 418 11.00 -9.44 -2.72
CA PRO A 418 11.90 -10.52 -3.13
C PRO A 418 12.81 -10.20 -4.32
N ALA A 419 13.92 -10.93 -4.44
CA ALA A 419 14.87 -10.84 -5.56
C ALA A 419 14.33 -11.43 -6.88
N ASN A 420 13.11 -11.98 -6.87
CA ASN A 420 12.34 -12.33 -8.04
C ASN A 420 11.23 -11.29 -8.21
N PHE A 421 11.45 -10.33 -9.11
CA PHE A 421 10.63 -9.13 -9.28
C PHE A 421 10.10 -9.06 -10.71
N SER A 422 8.95 -8.39 -10.90
CA SER A 422 8.41 -8.11 -12.23
C SER A 422 8.82 -6.71 -12.68
N ALA A 423 9.68 -6.65 -13.71
CA ALA A 423 10.01 -5.43 -14.43
C ALA A 423 8.90 -4.97 -15.40
N SER A 424 7.77 -5.68 -15.48
CA SER A 424 6.63 -5.31 -16.33
C SER A 424 6.10 -3.93 -15.96
N THR A 425 5.75 -3.12 -16.95
CA THR A 425 5.05 -1.85 -16.70
C THR A 425 3.63 -2.12 -16.25
N CYS A 426 3.28 -1.69 -15.03
CA CYS A 426 1.91 -1.67 -14.51
C CYS A 426 1.51 -0.20 -14.35
N ASN A 427 0.78 0.32 -15.33
CA ASN A 427 0.25 1.68 -15.25
C ASN A 427 -0.82 1.78 -14.15
N PRO A 428 -0.92 2.92 -13.45
CA PRO A 428 -2.05 3.20 -12.57
C PRO A 428 -3.36 3.33 -13.34
N ASP A 429 -4.47 3.09 -12.65
CA ASP A 429 -5.80 3.48 -13.10
C ASP A 429 -5.92 5.01 -13.22
N ASP A 430 -6.80 5.49 -14.11
CA ASP A 430 -6.99 6.93 -14.34
C ASP A 430 -7.45 7.64 -13.06
N GLY A 431 -6.85 8.80 -12.78
CA GLY A 431 -7.05 9.55 -11.54
C GLY A 431 -6.39 9.01 -10.27
N SER A 432 -5.65 7.88 -10.29
CA SER A 432 -4.97 7.40 -9.06
C SER A 432 -3.77 8.27 -8.66
N LYS A 433 -3.53 8.42 -7.35
CA LYS A 433 -2.41 9.22 -6.78
C LYS A 433 -1.01 8.55 -6.90
N GLN A 434 -0.87 7.43 -7.61
CA GLN A 434 0.40 6.68 -7.66
C GLN A 434 1.50 7.43 -8.42
N ALA A 435 2.67 7.56 -7.80
CA ALA A 435 3.87 8.13 -8.42
C ALA A 435 4.69 7.07 -9.20
N PRO A 436 5.48 7.47 -10.22
CA PRO A 436 6.45 6.57 -10.87
C PRO A 436 7.60 6.19 -9.90
N PRO A 437 8.26 5.03 -10.08
CA PRO A 437 8.21 4.18 -11.27
C PRO A 437 7.02 3.20 -11.32
N PHE A 438 6.43 3.05 -12.51
CA PHE A 438 5.22 2.25 -12.74
C PHE A 438 5.55 0.77 -13.04
N LEU A 439 6.16 0.08 -12.08
CA LEU A 439 6.55 -1.33 -12.18
C LEU A 439 5.54 -2.24 -11.46
N CYS A 440 5.27 -3.42 -12.04
CA CYS A 440 4.39 -4.43 -11.45
C CYS A 440 4.94 -5.06 -10.16
N THR A 441 6.20 -4.79 -9.81
CA THR A 441 6.73 -4.96 -8.46
C THR A 441 7.38 -3.65 -8.06
N ALA A 442 6.86 -2.99 -7.03
CA ALA A 442 7.50 -1.83 -6.45
C ALA A 442 8.92 -2.17 -5.94
N PRO A 443 9.97 -1.43 -6.34
CA PRO A 443 11.24 -1.46 -5.61
C PRO A 443 11.05 -0.99 -4.17
N ILE A 444 11.82 -1.56 -3.25
CA ILE A 444 11.93 -1.14 -1.85
C ILE A 444 12.39 0.32 -1.79
N LYS A 445 13.43 0.63 -2.57
CA LYS A 445 14.00 1.97 -2.79
C LYS A 445 14.82 2.01 -4.07
N TYR A 446 15.21 3.20 -4.52
CA TYR A 446 15.96 3.41 -5.76
C TYR A 446 16.88 4.63 -5.70
N GLN A 447 17.93 4.67 -6.53
CA GLN A 447 18.85 5.81 -6.60
C GLN A 447 19.40 6.00 -8.01
N TYR A 448 19.66 7.25 -8.43
CA TYR A 448 20.26 7.55 -9.72
C TYR A 448 21.72 7.04 -9.82
N ALA A 449 22.09 6.51 -10.98
CA ALA A 449 23.40 5.89 -11.23
C ALA A 449 24.59 6.86 -11.09
N ASN A 450 24.34 8.17 -11.12
CA ASN A 450 25.33 9.24 -10.97
C ASN A 450 25.45 9.80 -9.53
N TYR A 451 24.59 9.40 -8.58
CA TYR A 451 24.47 10.01 -7.25
C TYR A 451 25.81 10.12 -6.49
N SER A 452 26.47 8.99 -6.26
CA SER A 452 27.83 8.90 -5.69
C SER A 452 28.92 8.74 -6.76
N SER A 453 28.57 8.90 -8.04
CA SER A 453 29.48 8.71 -9.18
C SER A 453 29.24 9.76 -10.28
N PRO A 454 29.62 11.04 -10.08
CA PRO A 454 29.33 12.11 -11.04
C PRO A 454 29.96 11.90 -12.43
N GLY A 455 31.00 11.05 -12.53
CA GLY A 455 31.61 10.64 -13.80
C GLY A 455 30.77 9.67 -14.64
N TYR A 456 29.73 9.04 -14.07
CA TYR A 456 28.95 7.95 -14.70
C TYR A 456 28.52 8.24 -16.15
N ARG A 457 27.98 9.44 -16.41
CA ARG A 457 27.51 9.87 -17.75
C ARG A 457 28.63 9.87 -18.82
N LYS A 458 29.90 9.97 -18.42
CA LYS A 458 31.07 9.96 -19.34
C LYS A 458 31.76 8.61 -19.37
N GLU A 459 31.87 7.95 -18.23
CA GLU A 459 32.71 6.76 -18.04
C GLU A 459 31.93 5.44 -18.20
N GLY A 460 30.60 5.50 -18.17
CA GLY A 460 29.75 4.31 -18.24
C GLY A 460 29.83 3.43 -17.01
N LYS A 461 30.36 3.94 -15.88
CA LYS A 461 30.67 3.18 -14.66
C LYS A 461 30.32 3.96 -13.41
N GLY A 462 29.88 3.27 -12.38
CA GLY A 462 29.60 3.88 -11.07
C GLY A 462 29.56 2.87 -9.94
N SER A 463 29.46 3.41 -8.73
CA SER A 463 29.25 2.63 -7.51
C SER A 463 28.34 3.38 -6.54
N LEU A 464 27.44 2.62 -5.92
CA LEU A 464 26.56 3.04 -4.84
C LEU A 464 26.91 2.24 -3.57
N ARG A 465 26.73 2.85 -2.41
CA ARG A 465 26.69 2.12 -1.14
C ARG A 465 25.32 2.33 -0.53
N LEU A 466 24.58 1.24 -0.34
CA LEU A 466 23.22 1.25 0.20
C LEU A 466 23.20 0.51 1.53
N GLN A 467 22.47 1.02 2.52
CA GLN A 467 22.19 0.30 3.76
C GLN A 467 20.89 -0.48 3.58
N LEU A 468 20.94 -1.79 3.70
CA LEU A 468 19.75 -2.64 3.72
C LEU A 468 19.35 -3.00 5.14
N ILE A 469 18.06 -3.19 5.36
CA ILE A 469 17.47 -3.73 6.58
C ILE A 469 16.99 -5.17 6.36
N ASN A 470 16.99 -5.99 7.42
CA ASN A 470 16.47 -7.34 7.38
C ASN A 470 14.94 -7.31 7.48
N GLN A 471 14.26 -7.40 6.35
CA GLN A 471 12.80 -7.37 6.27
C GLN A 471 12.23 -8.61 5.58
N ARG A 472 12.80 -9.79 5.87
CA ARG A 472 12.48 -11.09 5.23
C ARG A 472 12.87 -11.14 3.75
N SER A 473 12.84 -12.35 3.19
CA SER A 473 13.17 -12.65 1.79
C SER A 473 14.62 -12.30 1.39
N ASP A 474 14.90 -12.37 0.08
CA ASP A 474 16.17 -11.99 -0.55
C ASP A 474 16.05 -10.66 -1.32
N PHE A 475 17.18 -10.15 -1.81
CA PHE A 475 17.31 -8.89 -2.53
C PHE A 475 17.97 -9.05 -3.91
N SER A 476 17.53 -8.27 -4.89
CA SER A 476 18.20 -8.04 -6.18
C SER A 476 18.27 -6.56 -6.51
N PHE A 477 19.37 -6.15 -7.14
CA PHE A 477 19.59 -4.78 -7.62
C PHE A 477 19.57 -4.76 -9.15
N VAL A 478 18.93 -3.75 -9.72
CA VAL A 478 18.60 -3.69 -11.16
C VAL A 478 18.97 -2.32 -11.69
N LEU A 479 19.84 -2.27 -12.70
CA LEU A 479 20.14 -1.03 -13.42
C LEU A 479 19.07 -0.81 -14.50
N PHE A 480 18.48 0.38 -14.50
CA PHE A 480 17.51 0.86 -15.49
C PHE A 480 18.04 2.07 -16.26
N SER A 481 17.52 2.26 -17.48
CA SER A 481 17.65 3.49 -18.26
C SER A 481 16.27 4.06 -18.63
N GLY A 482 16.20 5.34 -19.02
CA GLY A 482 14.95 6.00 -19.41
C GLY A 482 14.14 6.60 -18.25
N GLY A 483 14.79 6.83 -17.10
CA GLY A 483 14.18 7.47 -15.94
C GLY A 483 13.13 6.61 -15.24
N LEU A 484 12.47 7.22 -14.26
CA LEU A 484 11.40 6.55 -13.49
C LEU A 484 10.11 6.38 -14.32
N THR A 485 9.89 7.21 -15.35
CA THR A 485 8.65 7.22 -16.13
C THR A 485 8.64 6.22 -17.30
N ASN A 486 9.80 5.92 -17.90
CA ASN A 486 9.93 4.98 -19.02
C ASN A 486 11.04 3.94 -18.77
N PRO A 487 11.04 3.24 -17.62
CA PRO A 487 12.17 2.43 -17.18
C PRO A 487 12.38 1.19 -18.05
N LYS A 488 13.64 0.96 -18.42
CA LYS A 488 14.09 -0.20 -19.20
C LYS A 488 15.18 -0.93 -18.45
N VAL A 489 15.03 -2.24 -18.23
CA VAL A 489 16.08 -3.05 -17.61
C VAL A 489 17.32 -3.08 -18.53
N VAL A 490 18.45 -2.69 -17.96
CA VAL A 490 19.78 -2.68 -18.58
C VAL A 490 20.61 -3.86 -18.06
N ALA A 491 20.63 -4.09 -16.74
CA ALA A 491 21.33 -5.21 -16.11
C ALA A 491 20.67 -5.60 -14.77
N VAL A 492 20.85 -6.86 -14.35
CA VAL A 492 20.37 -7.42 -13.07
C VAL A 492 21.53 -8.10 -12.35
N SER A 493 21.61 -7.92 -11.03
CA SER A 493 22.73 -8.37 -10.20
C SER A 493 22.56 -9.77 -9.62
N ASN A 494 23.66 -10.28 -9.04
CA ASN A 494 23.58 -11.40 -8.10
C ASN A 494 22.63 -11.10 -6.94
N LYS A 495 21.94 -12.15 -6.46
CA LYS A 495 21.15 -12.08 -5.24
C LYS A 495 22.02 -11.75 -4.02
N VAL A 496 21.40 -11.11 -3.04
CA VAL A 496 21.93 -10.84 -1.70
C VAL A 496 20.86 -11.19 -0.67
N ALA A 497 21.23 -11.79 0.47
CA ALA A 497 20.27 -12.13 1.54
C ALA A 497 20.89 -12.00 2.93
N PHE A 498 20.07 -11.77 3.95
CA PHE A 498 20.50 -11.91 5.35
C PHE A 498 20.70 -13.39 5.70
N THR A 499 21.61 -13.68 6.64
CA THR A 499 21.95 -15.04 7.10
C THR A 499 20.74 -15.76 7.71
N ASN A 500 19.80 -14.99 8.29
CA ASN A 500 18.48 -15.46 8.68
C ASN A 500 17.45 -14.36 8.32
N PRO A 501 16.80 -14.41 7.14
CA PRO A 501 15.79 -13.42 6.76
C PRO A 501 14.56 -13.44 7.69
N ASN A 502 14.31 -14.57 8.33
CA ASN A 502 13.12 -14.77 9.18
C ASN A 502 13.35 -14.34 10.64
N ALA A 503 14.51 -13.81 10.99
CA ALA A 503 14.88 -13.42 12.36
C ALA A 503 13.83 -12.49 13.03
N PRO A 504 13.69 -12.53 14.37
CA PRO A 504 12.86 -11.58 15.08
C PRO A 504 13.51 -10.19 15.10
N VAL A 505 12.80 -9.19 14.57
CA VAL A 505 13.32 -7.84 14.31
C VAL A 505 12.38 -6.73 14.80
N TYR A 506 12.96 -5.55 15.04
CA TYR A 506 12.30 -4.27 15.29
C TYR A 506 11.20 -4.32 16.37
N PRO A 507 11.53 -4.71 17.63
CA PRO A 507 10.55 -4.66 18.70
C PRO A 507 10.16 -3.23 19.05
N ARG A 508 8.86 -3.01 19.19
CA ARG A 508 8.22 -1.79 19.64
C ARG A 508 7.40 -2.07 20.89
N LEU A 509 7.61 -1.24 21.91
CA LEU A 509 6.91 -1.27 23.19
C LEU A 509 5.66 -0.39 23.11
N ALA A 510 4.56 -0.85 23.71
CA ALA A 510 3.39 -0.02 23.96
C ALA A 510 2.78 -0.41 25.30
N GLN A 511 2.18 0.55 26.00
CA GLN A 511 1.51 0.26 27.28
C GLN A 511 0.34 -0.71 27.07
N GLY A 512 0.20 -1.66 28.01
CA GLY A 512 -0.88 -2.62 28.01
C GLY A 512 -2.21 -2.06 28.49
N LYS A 513 -3.19 -2.93 28.75
CA LYS A 513 -4.54 -2.53 29.19
C LYS A 513 -4.60 -2.05 30.64
N ILE A 514 -3.50 -2.17 31.39
CA ILE A 514 -3.34 -1.76 32.79
C ILE A 514 -1.93 -1.20 33.02
N TRP A 515 -1.77 -0.34 34.02
CA TRP A 515 -0.52 0.40 34.27
C TRP A 515 0.72 -0.47 34.52
N ASN A 516 0.52 -1.70 35.03
CA ASN A 516 1.56 -2.69 35.30
C ASN A 516 1.71 -3.73 34.17
N GLU A 517 1.24 -3.42 32.96
CA GLU A 517 1.42 -4.23 31.75
C GLU A 517 2.16 -3.44 30.66
N MET A 518 3.17 -4.06 30.05
CA MET A 518 3.85 -3.58 28.84
C MET A 518 3.69 -4.64 27.75
N THR A 519 3.44 -4.21 26.52
CA THR A 519 3.48 -5.10 25.37
C THR A 519 4.82 -5.00 24.67
N VAL A 520 5.30 -6.12 24.13
CA VAL A 520 6.43 -6.19 23.20
C VAL A 520 5.87 -6.72 21.88
N THR A 521 5.79 -5.86 20.87
CA THR A 521 5.36 -6.25 19.51
C THR A 521 6.58 -6.26 18.59
N TRP A 522 6.80 -7.35 17.84
CA TRP A 522 7.92 -7.49 16.89
C TRP A 522 7.50 -8.18 15.60
N THR A 523 8.34 -8.12 14.56
CA THR A 523 8.10 -8.78 13.28
C THR A 523 9.07 -9.95 13.10
N SER A 524 8.66 -11.03 12.42
CA SER A 524 9.56 -12.09 11.97
C SER A 524 9.07 -12.76 10.69
N GLY A 525 9.85 -13.71 10.16
CA GLY A 525 9.42 -14.56 9.05
C GLY A 525 8.89 -15.94 9.46
N TYR A 526 8.75 -16.23 10.77
CA TYR A 526 8.28 -17.54 11.25
C TYR A 526 6.79 -17.52 11.59
N GLY A 527 6.00 -18.34 10.91
CA GLY A 527 4.60 -18.58 11.29
C GLY A 527 4.49 -19.47 12.53
N ILE A 528 3.31 -19.48 13.17
CA ILE A 528 3.01 -20.40 14.30
C ILE A 528 3.08 -21.89 13.91
N ASN A 529 3.10 -22.18 12.60
CA ASN A 529 3.27 -23.52 12.02
C ASN A 529 4.76 -23.89 11.81
N GLU A 530 5.69 -22.99 12.13
CA GLU A 530 7.15 -23.21 12.06
C GLU A 530 7.81 -23.08 13.44
N ALA A 531 7.36 -22.10 14.23
CA ALA A 531 7.95 -21.74 15.52
C ALA A 531 6.90 -21.33 16.56
N GLU A 532 7.18 -21.64 17.83
CA GLU A 532 6.49 -21.08 19.00
C GLU A 532 7.13 -19.71 19.36
N PRO A 533 6.42 -18.57 19.23
CA PRO A 533 6.95 -17.24 19.50
C PRO A 533 6.70 -16.81 20.95
N PHE A 534 7.73 -16.26 21.59
CA PHE A 534 7.68 -15.85 22.99
C PHE A 534 8.69 -14.73 23.29
N VAL A 535 8.57 -14.09 24.45
CA VAL A 535 9.55 -13.14 24.98
C VAL A 535 10.14 -13.71 26.27
N GLU A 536 11.47 -13.77 26.36
CA GLU A 536 12.19 -14.09 27.60
C GLU A 536 12.58 -12.78 28.28
N TRP A 537 12.09 -12.54 29.50
CA TRP A 537 12.19 -11.23 30.16
C TRP A 537 12.23 -11.34 31.68
N GLY A 538 12.82 -10.33 32.33
CA GLY A 538 12.99 -10.28 33.78
C GLY A 538 13.49 -8.92 34.25
N ARG A 539 13.46 -8.69 35.56
CA ARG A 539 14.15 -7.51 36.15
C ARG A 539 15.64 -7.64 35.83
N LYS A 540 16.32 -6.53 35.54
CA LYS A 540 17.69 -6.52 34.97
C LYS A 540 18.68 -7.46 35.68
N ASP A 541 18.62 -7.52 37.00
CA ASP A 541 19.54 -8.25 37.87
C ASP A 541 18.80 -9.35 38.68
N GLY A 542 17.74 -9.94 38.10
CA GLY A 542 16.93 -11.01 38.71
C GLY A 542 16.49 -12.07 37.70
N ASP A 543 15.61 -12.99 38.14
CA ASP A 543 15.19 -14.14 37.32
C ASP A 543 14.41 -13.74 36.06
N HIS A 544 14.63 -14.49 34.97
CA HIS A 544 13.91 -14.36 33.71
C HIS A 544 12.81 -15.43 33.57
N MET A 545 11.63 -14.96 33.18
CA MET A 545 10.48 -15.79 32.81
C MET A 545 10.21 -15.70 31.30
N ARG A 546 9.25 -16.48 30.81
CA ARG A 546 8.81 -16.43 29.40
C ARG A 546 7.33 -16.12 29.29
N SER A 547 6.99 -15.06 28.56
CA SER A 547 5.62 -14.75 28.15
C SER A 547 5.40 -15.25 26.71
N PRO A 548 4.29 -15.96 26.40
CA PRO A 548 3.95 -16.30 25.02
C PRO A 548 3.58 -15.04 24.22
N ALA A 549 3.52 -15.15 22.89
CA ALA A 549 3.04 -14.08 22.02
C ALA A 549 1.84 -14.51 21.15
N GLY A 550 0.80 -13.67 21.11
CA GLY A 550 -0.22 -13.75 20.08
C GLY A 550 0.38 -13.35 18.73
N THR A 551 0.03 -14.05 17.65
CA THR A 551 0.60 -13.81 16.32
C THR A 551 -0.50 -13.43 15.33
N LEU A 552 -0.25 -12.37 14.57
CA LEU A 552 -1.14 -11.82 13.54
C LEU A 552 -0.38 -11.65 12.23
N THR A 553 -1.11 -11.65 11.13
CA THR A 553 -0.65 -11.28 9.79
C THR A 553 -1.88 -10.92 8.93
N PHE A 554 -1.65 -10.28 7.80
CA PHE A 554 -2.65 -9.93 6.80
C PHE A 554 -2.13 -10.32 5.42
N ASN A 555 -3.03 -10.50 4.45
CA ASN A 555 -2.67 -10.90 3.09
C ASN A 555 -3.09 -9.85 2.06
N ARG A 556 -2.70 -10.04 0.79
CA ARG A 556 -3.01 -9.11 -0.32
C ARG A 556 -4.48 -8.73 -0.38
N ASN A 557 -5.39 -9.68 -0.15
CA ASN A 557 -6.82 -9.45 -0.25
C ASN A 557 -7.43 -8.76 0.98
N SER A 558 -6.67 -8.59 2.08
CA SER A 558 -7.03 -7.73 3.21
C SER A 558 -6.94 -6.24 2.87
N MET A 559 -6.23 -5.85 1.80
CA MET A 559 -6.08 -4.46 1.37
C MET A 559 -7.28 -4.00 0.54
N CYS A 560 -7.81 -2.81 0.81
CA CYS A 560 -9.03 -2.29 0.18
C CYS A 560 -8.84 -1.74 -1.25
N GLY A 561 -7.61 -1.49 -1.70
CA GLY A 561 -7.36 -0.90 -3.04
C GLY A 561 -5.90 -0.77 -3.43
N ALA A 562 -5.62 -0.08 -4.54
CA ALA A 562 -4.27 0.12 -5.08
C ALA A 562 -3.60 1.40 -4.53
N PRO A 563 -2.27 1.43 -4.34
CA PRO A 563 -1.30 0.38 -4.66
C PRO A 563 -1.22 -0.80 -3.67
N ALA A 564 -1.83 -0.71 -2.48
CA ALA A 564 -1.68 -1.70 -1.39
C ALA A 564 -2.01 -3.15 -1.81
N ARG A 565 -3.11 -3.33 -2.54
CA ARG A 565 -3.61 -4.62 -3.07
C ARG A 565 -2.84 -5.07 -4.33
N THR A 566 -2.10 -4.18 -4.98
CA THR A 566 -1.54 -4.39 -6.34
C THR A 566 -0.01 -4.27 -6.37
N VAL A 567 0.55 -3.16 -6.87
CA VAL A 567 1.99 -3.02 -7.20
C VAL A 567 2.88 -2.83 -5.97
N GLY A 568 2.34 -2.22 -4.91
CA GLY A 568 3.05 -1.95 -3.66
C GLY A 568 2.85 -3.02 -2.58
N TRP A 569 2.08 -4.09 -2.87
CA TRP A 569 1.98 -5.24 -1.98
C TRP A 569 3.34 -5.88 -1.71
N ARG A 570 3.70 -6.00 -0.43
CA ARG A 570 4.80 -6.83 0.04
C ARG A 570 4.35 -7.64 1.24
N ASP A 571 4.80 -8.89 1.31
CA ASP A 571 4.45 -9.79 2.39
C ASP A 571 4.99 -9.29 3.75
N PRO A 572 4.14 -9.11 4.77
CA PRO A 572 4.52 -8.56 6.08
C PRO A 572 5.22 -9.59 6.99
N GLY A 573 5.24 -10.87 6.61
CA GLY A 573 5.60 -11.98 7.49
C GLY A 573 4.59 -12.11 8.63
N PHE A 574 5.10 -12.21 9.86
CA PHE A 574 4.29 -12.41 11.05
C PHE A 574 4.62 -11.36 12.10
N ILE A 575 3.58 -10.78 12.68
CA ILE A 575 3.67 -9.79 13.75
C ILE A 575 3.25 -10.48 15.05
N HIS A 576 4.13 -10.45 16.04
CA HIS A 576 3.94 -11.13 17.32
C HIS A 576 3.85 -10.09 18.44
N THR A 577 2.89 -10.23 19.34
CA THR A 577 2.72 -9.37 20.52
C THR A 577 2.71 -10.22 21.78
N SER A 578 3.69 -10.00 22.66
CA SER A 578 3.74 -10.58 24.00
C SER A 578 3.35 -9.57 25.07
N PHE A 579 2.79 -10.06 26.18
CA PHE A 579 2.29 -9.26 27.30
C PHE A 579 3.15 -9.52 28.55
N LEU A 580 3.80 -8.47 29.04
CA LEU A 580 4.68 -8.47 30.20
C LEU A 580 3.91 -7.83 31.35
N LYS A 581 3.30 -8.67 32.21
CA LYS A 581 2.36 -8.30 33.28
C LYS A 581 3.05 -8.23 34.65
N GLU A 582 2.34 -7.72 35.66
CA GLU A 582 2.85 -7.60 37.05
C GLU A 582 4.16 -6.80 37.17
N LEU A 583 4.28 -5.76 36.34
CA LEU A 583 5.44 -4.88 36.35
C LEU A 583 5.52 -4.03 37.62
N TRP A 584 6.65 -4.14 38.30
CA TRP A 584 7.03 -3.27 39.41
C TRP A 584 7.35 -1.86 38.88
N PRO A 585 6.65 -0.79 39.33
CA PRO A 585 6.77 0.53 38.74
C PRO A 585 8.19 1.08 38.85
N ASN A 586 8.63 1.82 37.83
CA ASN A 586 9.99 2.37 37.68
C ASN A 586 11.13 1.33 37.60
N SER A 587 10.86 0.04 37.73
CA SER A 587 11.91 -0.99 37.69
C SER A 587 12.45 -1.16 36.28
N VAL A 588 13.74 -1.49 36.17
CA VAL A 588 14.39 -1.75 34.87
C VAL A 588 14.27 -3.24 34.55
N TYR A 589 13.75 -3.52 33.36
CA TYR A 589 13.56 -4.87 32.82
C TYR A 589 14.44 -5.07 31.60
N THR A 590 14.87 -6.32 31.39
CA THR A 590 15.55 -6.78 30.17
C THR A 590 14.69 -7.80 29.47
N TYR A 591 14.76 -7.85 28.14
CA TYR A 591 14.01 -8.82 27.35
C TYR A 591 14.75 -9.27 26.08
N LYS A 592 14.38 -10.46 25.57
CA LYS A 592 14.76 -11.00 24.26
C LYS A 592 13.52 -11.52 23.55
N LEU A 593 13.51 -11.38 22.24
CA LEU A 593 12.55 -12.03 21.35
C LEU A 593 13.03 -13.47 21.09
N GLY A 594 12.16 -14.45 21.25
CA GLY A 594 12.46 -15.87 21.09
C GLY A 594 11.51 -16.57 20.14
N HIS A 595 12.06 -17.40 19.27
CA HIS A 595 11.32 -18.33 18.40
C HIS A 595 11.88 -19.72 18.60
N LYS A 596 11.05 -20.65 19.06
CA LYS A 596 11.41 -22.06 19.24
C LYS A 596 10.86 -22.85 18.05
N LEU A 597 11.74 -23.20 17.12
CA LEU A 597 11.39 -23.98 15.94
C LEU A 597 10.93 -25.40 16.35
N PHE A 598 10.05 -26.03 15.58
CA PHE A 598 9.59 -27.39 15.88
C PHE A 598 10.68 -28.48 15.81
N ASN A 599 11.87 -28.17 15.26
CA ASN A 599 13.05 -29.04 15.35
C ASN A 599 13.81 -28.92 16.70
N GLY A 600 13.34 -28.10 17.63
CA GLY A 600 13.95 -27.86 18.94
C GLY A 600 14.97 -26.72 18.99
N THR A 601 15.32 -26.11 17.85
CA THR A 601 16.27 -24.98 17.79
C THR A 601 15.60 -23.69 18.27
N TYR A 602 16.34 -22.87 19.02
CA TYR A 602 15.90 -21.53 19.40
C TYR A 602 16.60 -20.46 18.56
N VAL A 603 15.82 -19.57 17.93
CA VAL A 603 16.28 -18.33 17.31
C VAL A 603 16.01 -17.19 18.30
N TRP A 604 17.00 -16.33 18.51
CA TRP A 604 16.97 -15.26 19.52
C TRP A 604 17.33 -13.91 18.89
N SER A 605 16.75 -12.84 19.41
CA SER A 605 17.26 -11.47 19.21
C SER A 605 18.45 -11.15 20.13
N GLN A 606 19.03 -9.97 19.93
CA GLN A 606 19.80 -9.28 20.97
C GLN A 606 18.97 -8.99 22.23
N VAL A 607 19.64 -8.61 23.33
CA VAL A 607 18.98 -8.17 24.56
C VAL A 607 18.58 -6.70 24.44
N TYR A 608 17.31 -6.41 24.73
CA TYR A 608 16.75 -5.07 24.85
C TYR A 608 16.44 -4.75 26.32
N GLN A 609 16.19 -3.48 26.65
CA GLN A 609 15.98 -3.05 28.04
C GLN A 609 15.01 -1.86 28.11
N PHE A 610 14.00 -1.93 28.98
CA PHE A 610 13.05 -0.83 29.23
C PHE A 610 12.93 -0.51 30.72
N ARG A 611 12.28 0.62 31.04
CA ARG A 611 11.82 0.93 32.40
C ARG A 611 10.30 0.80 32.45
N ALA A 612 9.77 0.05 33.41
CA ALA A 612 8.33 -0.01 33.64
C ALA A 612 7.79 1.36 34.08
N SER A 613 6.59 1.72 33.61
CA SER A 613 5.95 3.00 33.89
C SER A 613 5.79 3.28 35.40
N PRO A 614 5.72 4.56 35.81
CA PRO A 614 5.23 4.96 37.12
C PRO A 614 3.83 4.43 37.41
N TYR A 615 3.52 4.24 38.70
CA TYR A 615 2.14 4.02 39.13
C TYR A 615 1.28 5.27 38.85
N PRO A 616 -0.01 5.15 38.46
CA PRO A 616 -0.88 6.31 38.23
C PRO A 616 -0.99 7.22 39.47
N GLY A 617 -0.59 8.48 39.31
CA GLY A 617 -0.43 9.46 40.39
C GLY A 617 0.82 9.34 41.26
N GLN A 618 1.86 8.66 40.78
CA GLN A 618 3.17 8.69 41.42
C GLN A 618 3.84 10.07 41.25
N SER A 619 4.29 10.67 42.36
CA SER A 619 5.16 11.85 42.34
C SER A 619 6.57 11.50 41.86
N SER A 620 6.87 11.78 40.59
CA SER A 620 8.23 11.75 40.03
C SER A 620 8.31 12.66 38.80
N VAL A 621 9.49 13.14 38.43
CA VAL A 621 9.67 13.83 37.15
C VAL A 621 9.32 12.87 36.01
N GLN A 622 8.48 13.30 35.07
CA GLN A 622 7.89 12.48 34.00
C GLN A 622 7.92 13.27 32.68
N ARG A 623 8.52 12.68 31.64
CA ARG A 623 8.88 13.38 30.39
C ARG A 623 8.28 12.68 29.16
N VAL A 624 7.36 13.35 28.49
CA VAL A 624 6.54 12.82 27.40
C VAL A 624 6.90 13.55 26.11
N VAL A 625 7.06 12.85 24.99
CA VAL A 625 7.25 13.48 23.67
C VAL A 625 6.05 13.22 22.76
N ILE A 626 5.61 14.24 22.02
CA ILE A 626 4.38 14.22 21.22
C ILE A 626 4.64 14.94 19.88
N PHE A 627 4.27 14.31 18.76
CA PHE A 627 4.32 14.85 17.40
C PHE A 627 3.43 14.00 16.48
N GLY A 628 2.93 14.55 15.38
CA GLY A 628 2.35 13.76 14.29
C GLY A 628 3.32 13.63 13.10
N ASP A 629 2.91 12.95 12.03
CA ASP A 629 3.35 13.28 10.67
C ASP A 629 4.87 13.10 10.40
N MET A 630 5.54 12.23 11.16
CA MET A 630 6.99 12.06 11.06
C MET A 630 7.41 11.34 9.78
N GLY A 631 6.64 10.36 9.30
CA GLY A 631 7.03 9.52 8.17
C GLY A 631 8.39 8.85 8.35
N LYS A 632 9.10 8.68 7.23
CA LYS A 632 10.44 8.08 7.13
C LYS A 632 11.30 8.83 6.10
N ASP A 633 12.62 8.60 6.10
CA ASP A 633 13.48 8.91 4.94
C ASP A 633 14.70 7.96 4.97
N GLU A 634 15.39 7.79 3.85
CA GLU A 634 16.47 6.80 3.72
C GLU A 634 17.81 7.33 4.22
N ALA A 635 18.38 6.66 5.22
CA ALA A 635 19.62 7.10 5.89
C ALA A 635 20.89 7.01 5.00
N ASP A 636 20.82 6.28 3.87
CA ASP A 636 21.85 6.29 2.83
C ASP A 636 21.59 7.31 1.70
N GLY A 637 20.52 8.09 1.81
CA GLY A 637 20.12 9.11 0.84
C GLY A 637 19.41 8.59 -0.41
N SER A 638 19.01 7.31 -0.44
CA SER A 638 18.16 6.74 -1.51
C SER A 638 16.84 7.51 -1.67
N ASN A 639 16.25 7.41 -2.86
CA ASN A 639 14.88 7.85 -3.13
C ASN A 639 13.93 6.64 -3.10
N GLU A 640 12.64 6.88 -2.98
CA GLU A 640 11.61 5.84 -2.90
C GLU A 640 10.21 6.43 -3.10
N TYR A 641 9.18 5.58 -3.16
CA TYR A 641 7.80 6.04 -3.18
C TYR A 641 7.49 6.89 -1.94
N ASN A 642 6.63 7.90 -2.12
CA ASN A 642 6.18 8.80 -1.06
C ASN A 642 7.31 9.47 -0.26
N ASN A 643 8.51 9.62 -0.84
CA ASN A 643 9.64 10.29 -0.19
C ASN A 643 9.44 11.82 -0.15
N PHE A 644 8.65 12.28 0.82
CA PHE A 644 8.37 13.70 1.08
C PHE A 644 8.51 14.11 2.56
N GLN A 645 9.07 13.26 3.43
CA GLN A 645 9.19 13.56 4.87
C GLN A 645 10.61 13.98 5.29
N ARG A 646 11.06 15.11 4.76
CA ARG A 646 12.44 15.65 4.91
C ARG A 646 12.87 15.93 6.35
N GLY A 647 11.94 16.10 7.29
CA GLY A 647 12.26 16.25 8.72
C GLY A 647 12.48 14.91 9.46
N SER A 648 12.02 13.78 8.90
CA SER A 648 11.86 12.50 9.61
C SER A 648 13.12 12.01 10.34
N LEU A 649 14.24 11.93 9.62
CA LEU A 649 15.52 11.48 10.18
C LEU A 649 16.08 12.47 11.22
N ASN A 650 15.81 13.77 11.09
CA ASN A 650 16.21 14.76 12.08
C ASN A 650 15.39 14.60 13.38
N THR A 651 14.06 14.46 13.28
CA THR A 651 13.18 14.21 14.44
C THR A 651 13.59 12.92 15.15
N THR A 652 13.73 11.82 14.40
CA THR A 652 14.21 10.52 14.91
C THR A 652 15.55 10.65 15.64
N LYS A 653 16.52 11.36 15.04
CA LYS A 653 17.85 11.61 15.62
C LYS A 653 17.78 12.39 16.94
N GLN A 654 16.97 13.45 17.03
CA GLN A 654 16.85 14.24 18.27
C GLN A 654 16.22 13.41 19.40
N LEU A 655 15.21 12.60 19.09
CA LEU A 655 14.58 11.68 20.04
C LEU A 655 15.57 10.62 20.54
N ILE A 656 16.42 10.08 19.67
CA ILE A 656 17.51 9.15 20.06
C ILE A 656 18.54 9.85 20.94
N GLN A 657 18.90 11.11 20.65
CA GLN A 657 19.90 11.87 21.40
C GLN A 657 19.41 12.24 22.81
N ASP A 658 18.13 12.63 22.97
CA ASP A 658 17.51 12.99 24.25
C ASP A 658 16.81 11.81 24.95
N LEU A 659 16.93 10.57 24.44
CA LEU A 659 16.16 9.39 24.89
C LEU A 659 16.28 9.09 26.39
N LYS A 660 17.41 9.43 27.03
CA LYS A 660 17.59 9.29 28.49
C LYS A 660 16.69 10.23 29.32
N ASN A 661 16.13 11.25 28.66
CA ASN A 661 15.20 12.23 29.19
C ASN A 661 13.84 12.19 28.51
N ILE A 662 13.50 11.10 27.84
CA ILE A 662 12.18 10.79 27.30
C ILE A 662 11.75 9.49 27.97
N ASP A 663 10.54 9.48 28.53
CA ASP A 663 10.00 8.33 29.26
C ASP A 663 8.92 7.58 28.46
N ILE A 664 8.25 8.27 27.54
CA ILE A 664 7.20 7.76 26.65
C ILE A 664 7.05 8.68 25.43
N VAL A 665 6.68 8.13 24.28
CA VAL A 665 6.44 8.84 23.01
C VAL A 665 5.01 8.61 22.54
N PHE A 666 4.38 9.65 21.97
CA PHE A 666 3.12 9.58 21.22
C PHE A 666 3.32 10.11 19.80
N HIS A 667 3.14 9.26 18.79
CA HIS A 667 3.09 9.65 17.38
C HIS A 667 1.62 9.72 16.93
N ILE A 668 1.07 10.93 16.82
CA ILE A 668 -0.38 11.16 16.67
C ILE A 668 -0.85 11.12 15.20
N GLY A 669 -0.73 9.95 14.60
CA GLY A 669 -1.14 9.65 13.22
C GLY A 669 -0.13 10.11 12.17
N ASP A 670 -0.39 9.67 10.92
CA ASP A 670 0.48 9.82 9.76
C ASP A 670 1.90 9.30 10.05
N ILE A 671 1.94 7.98 10.21
CA ILE A 671 3.03 7.22 10.81
C ILE A 671 4.22 7.12 9.84
N CYS A 672 3.99 6.55 8.66
CA CYS A 672 5.07 6.22 7.72
C CYS A 672 4.84 6.67 6.28
N TYR A 673 3.64 7.16 5.93
CA TYR A 673 3.21 7.49 4.57
C TYR A 673 3.48 6.39 3.53
N ALA A 674 3.39 5.11 3.94
CA ALA A 674 3.54 3.98 3.02
C ALA A 674 2.50 4.03 1.90
N ASN A 675 1.26 4.44 2.21
CA ASN A 675 0.16 4.67 1.28
C ASN A 675 0.05 3.55 0.21
N GLY A 676 0.13 2.30 0.66
CA GLY A 676 0.05 1.10 -0.15
C GLY A 676 1.39 0.59 -0.72
N TYR A 677 2.53 1.18 -0.36
CA TYR A 677 3.87 0.63 -0.61
C TYR A 677 4.42 -0.04 0.65
N LEU A 678 3.93 -1.26 0.91
CA LEU A 678 3.99 -1.94 2.22
C LEU A 678 5.41 -2.23 2.75
N SER A 679 6.43 -2.22 1.89
CA SER A 679 7.84 -2.35 2.31
C SER A 679 8.28 -1.27 3.30
N GLN A 680 7.60 -0.12 3.30
CA GLN A 680 7.95 1.06 4.08
C GLN A 680 7.50 0.98 5.55
N TRP A 681 6.61 0.03 5.90
CA TRP A 681 6.27 -0.25 7.30
C TRP A 681 7.39 -0.98 8.05
N ASP A 682 8.09 -1.93 7.40
CA ASP A 682 9.30 -2.55 7.98
C ASP A 682 10.37 -1.46 8.22
N GLN A 683 10.60 -0.63 7.20
CA GLN A 683 11.53 0.50 7.22
C GLN A 683 11.24 1.46 8.37
N PHE A 684 9.98 1.86 8.57
CA PHE A 684 9.59 2.70 9.69
C PHE A 684 9.84 2.01 11.04
N THR A 685 9.47 0.73 11.20
CA THR A 685 9.74 0.00 12.46
C THR A 685 11.23 -0.12 12.76
N ALA A 686 12.08 -0.24 11.73
CA ALA A 686 13.54 -0.23 11.87
C ALA A 686 14.08 1.16 12.23
N GLN A 687 13.54 2.22 11.61
CA GLN A 687 13.90 3.61 11.91
C GLN A 687 13.60 3.98 13.38
N VAL A 688 12.46 3.53 13.92
CA VAL A 688 12.09 3.83 15.32
C VAL A 688 12.55 2.78 16.35
N GLU A 689 13.13 1.64 15.94
CA GLU A 689 13.64 0.59 16.86
C GLU A 689 14.51 1.17 17.99
N PRO A 690 15.46 2.10 17.77
CA PRO A 690 16.32 2.63 18.84
C PRO A 690 15.55 3.41 19.93
N ILE A 691 14.33 3.86 19.64
CA ILE A 691 13.43 4.54 20.58
C ILE A 691 12.44 3.52 21.14
N ALA A 692 11.66 2.90 20.25
CA ALA A 692 10.50 2.07 20.58
C ALA A 692 10.86 0.75 21.27
N SER A 693 12.09 0.28 21.18
CA SER A 693 12.56 -0.89 21.94
C SER A 693 12.99 -0.59 23.39
N THR A 694 12.99 0.70 23.78
CA THR A 694 13.48 1.18 25.09
C THR A 694 12.43 1.95 25.87
N VAL A 695 11.58 2.73 25.19
CA VAL A 695 10.43 3.46 25.78
C VAL A 695 9.14 3.10 25.03
N PRO A 696 7.95 3.23 25.64
CA PRO A 696 6.69 3.00 24.94
C PRO A 696 6.52 4.01 23.79
N TYR A 697 6.21 3.52 22.61
CA TYR A 697 5.94 4.28 21.40
C TYR A 697 4.46 4.12 21.05
N MET A 698 3.64 4.94 21.71
CA MET A 698 2.20 4.97 21.52
C MET A 698 1.88 5.68 20.20
N ILE A 699 0.83 5.25 19.50
CA ILE A 699 0.43 5.82 18.21
C ILE A 699 -1.06 6.16 18.18
N ALA A 700 -1.44 7.14 17.37
CA ALA A 700 -2.81 7.27 16.85
C ALA A 700 -2.84 6.86 15.36
N SER A 701 -4.02 6.80 14.75
CA SER A 701 -4.19 6.62 13.30
C SER A 701 -4.57 7.95 12.66
N GLY A 702 -3.99 8.24 11.49
CA GLY A 702 -4.29 9.39 10.65
C GLY A 702 -4.85 9.01 9.28
N ASN A 703 -5.05 10.00 8.41
CA ASN A 703 -5.68 9.76 7.11
C ASN A 703 -4.79 8.90 6.21
N HIS A 704 -3.46 8.98 6.33
CA HIS A 704 -2.55 8.10 5.61
C HIS A 704 -2.48 6.66 6.15
N GLU A 705 -3.04 6.38 7.33
CA GLU A 705 -3.28 5.01 7.77
C GLU A 705 -4.65 4.49 7.30
N ARG A 706 -5.72 5.29 7.46
CA ARG A 706 -7.09 4.76 7.52
C ARG A 706 -8.01 5.13 6.35
N ASP A 707 -7.79 6.25 5.65
CA ASP A 707 -8.77 6.73 4.67
C ASP A 707 -8.81 5.91 3.38
N TRP A 708 -9.98 5.33 3.08
CA TRP A 708 -10.27 4.73 1.79
C TRP A 708 -11.79 4.76 1.47
N PRO A 709 -12.21 5.10 0.23
CA PRO A 709 -13.64 5.26 -0.08
C PRO A 709 -14.44 3.98 0.15
N GLY A 710 -15.62 4.10 0.75
CA GLY A 710 -16.54 2.97 0.99
C GLY A 710 -16.16 2.04 2.15
N THR A 711 -15.09 2.32 2.91
CA THR A 711 -14.61 1.45 4.00
C THR A 711 -15.13 1.83 5.40
N GLY A 712 -16.08 2.76 5.49
CA GLY A 712 -16.60 3.24 6.77
C GLY A 712 -15.66 4.19 7.54
N SER A 713 -14.57 4.66 6.93
CA SER A 713 -13.91 5.88 7.39
C SER A 713 -14.87 7.06 7.25
N PHE A 714 -14.76 8.03 8.15
CA PHE A 714 -15.56 9.26 8.14
C PHE A 714 -15.17 10.17 6.98
N TYR A 715 -13.87 10.23 6.67
CA TYR A 715 -13.36 10.86 5.46
C TYR A 715 -13.34 9.86 4.29
N GLY A 716 -13.77 10.34 3.13
CA GLY A 716 -13.85 9.57 1.89
C GLY A 716 -12.60 9.66 1.01
N ASN A 717 -11.46 10.03 1.58
CA ASN A 717 -10.21 10.18 0.83
C ASN A 717 -9.61 8.82 0.45
N SER A 718 -8.58 8.85 -0.39
CA SER A 718 -7.79 7.68 -0.82
C SER A 718 -6.36 7.68 -0.26
N ASP A 719 -6.14 8.38 0.85
CA ASP A 719 -4.81 8.78 1.32
C ASP A 719 -3.99 7.60 1.87
N SER A 720 -4.65 6.58 2.40
CA SER A 720 -4.02 5.32 2.79
C SER A 720 -3.56 4.44 1.62
N GLY A 721 -3.84 4.81 0.36
CA GLY A 721 -3.45 4.01 -0.82
C GLY A 721 -3.98 2.58 -0.83
N GLY A 722 -5.10 2.35 -0.14
CA GLY A 722 -5.77 1.05 -0.03
C GLY A 722 -5.37 0.23 1.21
N GLU A 723 -4.56 0.76 2.13
CA GLU A 723 -4.24 0.08 3.38
C GLU A 723 -5.39 0.07 4.39
N CYS A 724 -6.28 1.07 4.33
CA CYS A 724 -7.56 1.14 5.06
C CYS A 724 -7.49 0.77 6.57
N GLY A 725 -6.40 1.14 7.24
CA GLY A 725 -6.15 0.93 8.68
C GLY A 725 -5.47 -0.39 9.03
N VAL A 726 -5.43 -1.38 8.14
CA VAL A 726 -5.02 -2.77 8.45
C VAL A 726 -3.57 -2.86 8.95
N LEU A 727 -2.67 -2.06 8.38
CA LEU A 727 -1.26 -2.07 8.78
C LEU A 727 -1.01 -1.31 10.08
N ALA A 728 -1.67 -0.17 10.30
CA ALA A 728 -1.63 0.53 11.57
C ALA A 728 -2.18 -0.34 12.72
N GLU A 729 -3.33 -1.01 12.49
CA GLU A 729 -3.93 -1.94 13.43
C GLU A 729 -2.99 -3.11 13.74
N THR A 730 -2.33 -3.68 12.73
CA THR A 730 -1.55 -4.92 12.92
C THR A 730 -0.11 -4.67 13.40
N MET A 731 0.63 -3.76 12.76
CA MET A 731 2.07 -3.57 12.96
C MET A 731 2.42 -3.04 14.35
N PHE A 732 1.52 -2.25 14.94
CA PHE A 732 1.67 -1.66 16.27
C PHE A 732 0.57 -2.15 17.21
N TYR A 733 0.83 -2.12 18.52
CA TYR A 733 -0.18 -2.38 19.54
C TYR A 733 -0.59 -1.07 20.23
N VAL A 734 -1.89 -0.92 20.46
CA VAL A 734 -2.46 0.09 21.35
C VAL A 734 -3.51 -0.57 22.24
N PRO A 735 -3.72 -0.12 23.49
CA PRO A 735 -4.62 -0.77 24.46
C PRO A 735 -6.12 -0.51 24.19
N ALA A 736 -6.50 -0.28 22.93
CA ALA A 736 -7.88 -0.13 22.50
C ALA A 736 -8.73 -1.38 22.83
N GLU A 737 -10.03 -1.18 23.03
CA GLU A 737 -10.99 -2.29 23.10
C GLU A 737 -11.12 -2.99 21.75
N ASN A 738 -11.18 -2.20 20.67
CA ASN A 738 -11.17 -2.64 19.28
C ASN A 738 -10.12 -1.82 18.51
N ARG A 739 -9.06 -2.48 18.00
CA ARG A 739 -7.92 -1.79 17.35
C ARG A 739 -8.30 -1.18 16.00
N ALA A 740 -9.24 -1.77 15.25
CA ALA A 740 -9.79 -1.20 14.02
C ALA A 740 -10.50 0.16 14.22
N LYS A 741 -10.90 0.50 15.46
CA LYS A 741 -11.49 1.81 15.83
C LYS A 741 -10.46 2.80 16.40
N PHE A 742 -9.25 2.33 16.70
CA PHE A 742 -8.07 3.07 17.12
C PHE A 742 -8.11 4.02 18.33
N TRP A 743 -9.28 4.38 18.89
CA TRP A 743 -9.35 5.22 20.09
C TRP A 743 -9.06 4.42 21.38
N TYR A 744 -8.29 5.02 22.31
CA TYR A 744 -7.92 4.39 23.59
C TYR A 744 -7.48 5.39 24.65
N SER A 745 -7.37 4.92 25.90
CA SER A 745 -6.82 5.67 27.03
C SER A 745 -5.51 5.06 27.49
N THR A 746 -4.55 5.87 27.96
CA THR A 746 -3.36 5.36 28.68
C THR A 746 -2.89 6.33 29.76
N ASP A 747 -2.12 5.82 30.71
CA ASP A 747 -1.65 6.52 31.91
C ASP A 747 -0.12 6.52 31.99
N TYR A 748 0.49 7.67 32.23
CA TYR A 748 1.91 7.77 32.57
C TYR A 748 2.11 8.62 33.83
N GLY A 749 2.05 7.97 34.99
CA GLY A 749 2.17 8.65 36.28
C GLY A 749 1.07 9.68 36.50
N MET A 750 1.44 10.96 36.54
CA MET A 750 0.54 12.12 36.74
C MET A 750 -0.23 12.51 35.46
N PHE A 751 0.11 11.91 34.31
CA PHE A 751 -0.58 12.14 33.04
C PHE A 751 -1.67 11.09 32.78
N ARG A 752 -2.83 11.55 32.31
CA ARG A 752 -3.86 10.76 31.60
C ARG A 752 -3.91 11.23 30.15
N PHE A 753 -3.88 10.28 29.22
CA PHE A 753 -4.06 10.54 27.78
C PHE A 753 -5.38 9.93 27.30
N CYS A 754 -6.14 10.70 26.54
CA CYS A 754 -7.29 10.24 25.77
C CYS A 754 -6.99 10.42 24.28
N ILE A 755 -6.82 9.30 23.57
CA ILE A 755 -6.46 9.25 22.15
C ILE A 755 -7.74 9.00 21.35
N ALA A 756 -8.06 9.91 20.45
CA ALA A 756 -9.12 9.79 19.46
C ALA A 756 -8.54 9.37 18.09
N ASP A 757 -9.38 8.74 17.29
CA ASP A 757 -9.14 8.45 15.88
C ASP A 757 -9.97 9.42 15.03
N THR A 758 -9.33 10.29 14.25
CA THR A 758 -10.04 11.32 13.48
C THR A 758 -10.67 10.81 12.20
N GLU A 759 -10.37 9.57 11.82
CA GLU A 759 -10.88 8.94 10.60
C GLU A 759 -12.17 8.14 10.85
N HIS A 760 -12.72 8.20 12.08
CA HIS A 760 -14.07 7.78 12.44
C HIS A 760 -14.84 8.91 13.17
N ASP A 761 -16.17 8.89 13.13
CA ASP A 761 -17.02 10.00 13.58
C ASP A 761 -16.92 10.27 15.11
N TRP A 762 -16.41 11.46 15.47
CA TRP A 762 -16.22 11.91 16.86
C TRP A 762 -17.38 12.72 17.44
N ARG A 763 -18.46 12.97 16.69
CA ARG A 763 -19.50 13.95 17.05
C ARG A 763 -20.43 13.45 18.16
N GLU A 764 -21.16 14.37 18.78
CA GLU A 764 -22.02 14.07 19.94
C GLU A 764 -23.03 12.94 19.64
N GLY A 765 -22.98 11.89 20.48
CA GLY A 765 -23.81 10.70 20.35
C GLY A 765 -23.14 9.48 19.69
N THR A 766 -21.97 9.62 19.06
CA THR A 766 -21.24 8.47 18.49
C THR A 766 -20.64 7.57 19.58
N GLU A 767 -20.10 6.41 19.18
CA GLU A 767 -19.37 5.52 20.07
C GLU A 767 -18.06 6.17 20.56
N GLN A 768 -17.32 6.82 19.65
CA GLN A 768 -16.11 7.57 19.98
C GLN A 768 -16.38 8.70 20.98
N TYR A 769 -17.45 9.49 20.81
CA TYR A 769 -17.79 10.56 21.75
C TYR A 769 -18.04 10.04 23.17
N LYS A 770 -18.73 8.90 23.29
CA LYS A 770 -18.99 8.23 24.58
C LYS A 770 -17.70 7.67 25.20
N PHE A 771 -16.81 7.12 24.39
CA PHE A 771 -15.47 6.72 24.83
C PHE A 771 -14.66 7.93 25.35
N ILE A 772 -14.62 9.03 24.59
CA ILE A 772 -13.89 10.26 24.97
C ILE A 772 -14.44 10.80 26.29
N GLU A 773 -15.77 10.92 26.44
CA GLU A 773 -16.38 11.32 27.72
C GLU A 773 -15.97 10.38 28.87
N HIS A 774 -16.00 9.06 28.66
CA HIS A 774 -15.60 8.10 29.70
C HIS A 774 -14.11 8.20 30.06
N CYS A 775 -13.22 8.40 29.09
CA CYS A 775 -11.79 8.54 29.30
C CYS A 775 -11.46 9.81 30.11
N LEU A 776 -12.14 10.92 29.82
CA LEU A 776 -12.01 12.19 30.52
C LEU A 776 -12.62 12.15 31.93
N ALA A 777 -13.81 11.53 32.08
CA ALA A 777 -14.52 11.44 33.35
C ALA A 777 -13.87 10.50 34.38
N SER A 778 -13.14 9.47 33.92
CA SER A 778 -12.47 8.47 34.77
C SER A 778 -11.09 8.91 35.28
N ALA A 779 -10.68 10.15 35.06
CA ALA A 779 -9.41 10.69 35.52
C ALA A 779 -9.54 11.25 36.95
N ASP A 780 -8.93 10.60 37.94
CA ASP A 780 -8.78 11.20 39.28
C ASP A 780 -7.79 12.36 39.20
N ARG A 781 -8.30 13.59 39.04
CA ARG A 781 -7.47 14.80 38.88
C ARG A 781 -6.67 15.20 40.12
N GLN A 782 -6.83 14.55 41.28
CA GLN A 782 -5.92 14.74 42.42
C GLN A 782 -4.63 13.94 42.20
N LYS A 783 -4.74 12.73 41.63
CA LYS A 783 -3.62 11.84 41.30
C LYS A 783 -3.02 12.16 39.93
N GLN A 784 -3.87 12.40 38.94
CA GLN A 784 -3.51 12.64 37.54
C GLN A 784 -3.94 14.05 37.13
N PRO A 785 -3.26 15.09 37.63
CA PRO A 785 -3.61 16.48 37.37
C PRO A 785 -3.48 16.87 35.90
N TRP A 786 -2.66 16.17 35.11
CA TRP A 786 -2.38 16.50 33.71
C TRP A 786 -3.23 15.66 32.75
N LEU A 787 -4.30 16.25 32.24
CA LEU A 787 -5.27 15.61 31.35
C LEU A 787 -5.06 16.09 29.92
N ILE A 788 -4.56 15.18 29.06
CA ILE A 788 -4.15 15.48 27.68
C ILE A 788 -5.10 14.78 26.70
N PHE A 789 -5.61 15.52 25.72
CA PHE A 789 -6.35 14.98 24.58
C PHE A 789 -5.45 14.92 23.35
N LEU A 790 -5.47 13.81 22.62
CA LEU A 790 -4.66 13.58 21.42
C LEU A 790 -5.57 13.13 20.27
N ALA A 791 -5.35 13.70 19.10
CA ALA A 791 -6.03 13.36 17.85
C ALA A 791 -5.05 13.57 16.68
N HIS A 792 -5.32 12.99 15.51
CA HIS A 792 -4.51 13.27 14.32
C HIS A 792 -4.96 14.57 13.64
N ARG A 793 -6.10 14.58 12.93
CA ARG A 793 -6.62 15.80 12.30
C ARG A 793 -6.95 16.90 13.32
N VAL A 794 -6.91 18.16 12.90
CA VAL A 794 -7.11 19.30 13.80
C VAL A 794 -8.59 19.49 14.14
N LEU A 795 -9.06 18.84 15.20
CA LEU A 795 -10.40 19.03 15.76
C LEU A 795 -10.54 20.32 16.60
N GLY A 796 -9.49 21.13 16.72
CA GLY A 796 -9.43 22.28 17.63
C GLY A 796 -9.29 23.63 16.92
N TYR A 797 -8.03 24.01 16.69
CA TYR A 797 -7.65 25.31 16.15
C TYR A 797 -6.34 25.18 15.35
N SER A 798 -6.36 25.57 14.09
CA SER A 798 -5.19 25.76 13.22
C SER A 798 -5.45 26.86 12.22
N SER A 799 -4.43 27.66 11.94
CA SER A 799 -4.37 28.66 10.88
C SER A 799 -3.72 28.10 9.60
N ALA A 800 -3.84 26.80 9.31
CA ALA A 800 -3.41 26.24 8.03
C ALA A 800 -4.16 26.90 6.86
N THR A 801 -3.46 27.20 5.76
CA THR A 801 -4.06 27.83 4.58
C THR A 801 -5.24 27.01 4.03
N TRP A 802 -5.11 25.68 3.95
CA TRP A 802 -6.15 24.82 3.38
C TRP A 802 -7.46 24.78 4.18
N TYR A 803 -7.42 25.01 5.49
CA TYR A 803 -8.65 25.16 6.28
C TYR A 803 -9.25 26.55 6.06
N ALA A 804 -8.42 27.61 6.04
CA ALA A 804 -8.88 28.98 5.84
C ALA A 804 -9.53 29.20 4.45
N ASP A 805 -8.99 28.55 3.40
CA ASP A 805 -9.56 28.56 2.04
C ASP A 805 -10.92 27.87 1.96
N GLN A 806 -11.19 26.93 2.88
CA GLN A 806 -12.50 26.28 3.07
C GLN A 806 -13.42 27.07 4.03
N GLY A 807 -12.99 28.23 4.54
CA GLY A 807 -13.73 29.04 5.51
C GLY A 807 -13.65 28.54 6.96
N SER A 808 -12.67 27.68 7.28
CA SER A 808 -12.50 27.01 8.58
C SER A 808 -11.16 27.36 9.25
N PHE A 809 -11.00 26.94 10.51
CA PHE A 809 -9.74 26.96 11.27
C PHE A 809 -9.53 25.62 12.01
N GLU A 810 -10.02 24.54 11.40
CA GLU A 810 -10.12 23.17 11.91
C GLU A 810 -10.68 22.25 10.81
N GLU A 811 -10.77 20.95 11.09
CA GLU A 811 -11.73 20.08 10.42
C GLU A 811 -13.18 20.53 10.63
N PRO A 812 -14.04 20.54 9.59
CA PRO A 812 -15.46 20.89 9.74
C PRO A 812 -16.17 20.03 10.80
N MET A 813 -16.83 20.69 11.77
CA MET A 813 -17.47 20.06 12.94
C MET A 813 -16.49 19.49 13.99
N GLY A 814 -15.20 19.86 13.93
CA GLY A 814 -14.16 19.42 14.85
C GLY A 814 -14.50 19.73 16.31
N ARG A 815 -14.52 21.01 16.68
CA ARG A 815 -14.63 21.42 18.09
C ARG A 815 -16.05 21.44 18.62
N GLU A 816 -17.09 21.63 17.82
CA GLU A 816 -18.43 22.03 18.30
C GLU A 816 -19.05 21.03 19.28
N SER A 817 -18.83 19.73 19.04
CA SER A 817 -19.25 18.66 19.97
C SER A 817 -18.25 18.48 21.11
N LEU A 818 -16.95 18.39 20.79
CA LEU A 818 -15.92 17.94 21.74
C LEU A 818 -15.50 19.02 22.74
N GLN A 819 -15.58 20.32 22.39
CA GLN A 819 -15.27 21.40 23.34
C GLN A 819 -16.18 21.37 24.57
N LYS A 820 -17.40 20.82 24.45
CA LYS A 820 -18.27 20.57 25.61
C LYS A 820 -17.60 19.63 26.61
N LEU A 821 -16.97 18.55 26.14
CA LEU A 821 -16.26 17.58 26.97
C LEU A 821 -14.92 18.14 27.48
N TRP A 822 -14.13 18.76 26.59
CA TRP A 822 -12.84 19.36 26.96
C TRP A 822 -13.00 20.43 28.06
N GLN A 823 -14.03 21.27 27.96
CA GLN A 823 -14.36 22.26 28.97
C GLN A 823 -14.91 21.60 30.24
N LYS A 824 -15.95 20.76 30.13
CA LYS A 824 -16.60 20.05 31.25
C LYS A 824 -15.60 19.32 32.14
N TYR A 825 -14.67 18.57 31.56
CA TYR A 825 -13.65 17.79 32.28
C TYR A 825 -12.30 18.51 32.43
N LYS A 826 -12.19 19.76 31.94
CA LYS A 826 -11.00 20.61 32.00
C LYS A 826 -9.74 19.90 31.48
N VAL A 827 -9.78 19.55 30.20
CA VAL A 827 -8.58 19.15 29.44
C VAL A 827 -7.60 20.32 29.44
N ASP A 828 -6.34 20.01 29.71
CA ASP A 828 -5.30 21.02 29.90
C ASP A 828 -4.69 21.41 28.57
N ILE A 829 -4.35 20.41 27.77
CA ILE A 829 -3.77 20.56 26.44
C ILE A 829 -4.41 19.53 25.51
N ALA A 830 -4.87 19.99 24.34
CA ALA A 830 -5.32 19.15 23.24
C ALA A 830 -4.33 19.30 22.07
N MET A 831 -3.76 18.20 21.60
CA MET A 831 -2.72 18.20 20.54
C MET A 831 -3.15 17.46 19.28
N TYR A 832 -2.70 17.97 18.13
CA TYR A 832 -3.06 17.53 16.79
C TYR A 832 -1.83 17.36 15.89
N GLY A 833 -1.87 16.40 14.97
CA GLY A 833 -0.97 16.31 13.81
C GLY A 833 -1.60 16.96 12.57
N HIS A 834 -1.47 16.30 11.42
CA HIS A 834 -2.09 16.56 10.11
C HIS A 834 -1.68 17.86 9.40
N VAL A 835 -1.61 18.96 10.14
CA VAL A 835 -1.07 20.22 9.65
C VAL A 835 0.44 20.22 9.92
N HIS A 836 1.23 20.12 8.85
CA HIS A 836 2.69 19.95 8.92
C HIS A 836 3.44 21.24 9.34
N ASN A 837 3.18 21.75 10.53
CA ASN A 837 3.87 22.87 11.15
C ASN A 837 3.69 22.83 12.68
N TYR A 838 4.04 23.90 13.39
CA TYR A 838 3.73 24.08 14.80
C TYR A 838 2.91 25.35 15.05
N GLU A 839 1.82 25.23 15.79
CA GLU A 839 0.98 26.36 16.21
C GLU A 839 0.45 26.15 17.63
N ARG A 840 0.42 27.20 18.45
CA ARG A 840 -0.10 27.15 19.82
C ARG A 840 -1.10 28.27 20.08
N THR A 841 -2.22 27.92 20.72
CA THR A 841 -3.25 28.88 21.11
C THR A 841 -3.04 29.47 22.52
N CYS A 842 -3.79 30.53 22.82
CA CYS A 842 -4.18 30.85 24.19
C CYS A 842 -5.02 29.71 24.81
N PRO A 843 -5.17 29.63 26.15
CA PRO A 843 -6.28 28.92 26.76
C PRO A 843 -7.59 29.47 26.20
N ILE A 844 -8.44 28.61 25.65
CA ILE A 844 -9.55 29.01 24.76
C ILE A 844 -10.79 28.16 25.01
N TYR A 845 -11.96 28.77 24.77
CA TYR A 845 -13.25 28.11 24.70
C TYR A 845 -14.18 28.93 23.78
N GLN A 846 -14.99 28.28 22.94
CA GLN A 846 -15.92 28.95 22.00
C GLN A 846 -15.25 30.09 21.19
N ASN A 847 -14.02 29.85 20.72
CA ASN A 847 -13.18 30.76 19.93
C ASN A 847 -12.72 32.03 20.68
N ILE A 848 -12.91 32.12 21.99
CA ILE A 848 -12.55 33.25 22.85
C ILE A 848 -11.42 32.85 23.81
N CYS A 849 -10.34 33.61 23.86
CA CYS A 849 -9.27 33.40 24.85
C CYS A 849 -9.78 33.63 26.28
N THR A 850 -9.67 32.60 27.10
CA THR A 850 -10.12 32.56 28.50
C THR A 850 -9.04 33.04 29.48
N SER A 851 -7.80 33.13 29.01
CA SER A 851 -6.68 33.81 29.66
C SER A 851 -5.88 34.65 28.66
N LYS A 852 -5.13 35.64 29.16
CA LYS A 852 -4.22 36.51 28.38
C LYS A 852 -2.74 36.20 28.62
N GLU A 853 -2.42 35.30 29.54
CA GLU A 853 -1.04 34.87 29.81
C GLU A 853 -0.48 34.09 28.63
N LYS A 854 0.78 34.34 28.27
CA LYS A 854 1.41 33.69 27.09
C LYS A 854 2.34 32.52 27.42
N PHE A 855 2.96 32.54 28.61
CA PHE A 855 4.09 31.67 28.96
C PHE A 855 4.02 31.09 30.39
N PHE A 856 3.31 31.73 31.32
CA PHE A 856 3.24 31.27 32.71
C PHE A 856 1.81 31.35 33.24
N TYR A 857 1.10 30.23 33.14
CA TYR A 857 -0.27 30.09 33.59
C TYR A 857 -0.31 29.74 35.09
N LYS A 858 -1.19 30.41 35.83
CA LYS A 858 -1.41 30.16 37.26
C LYS A 858 -2.86 29.83 37.54
N GLY A 859 -3.08 28.84 38.41
CA GLY A 859 -4.42 28.44 38.85
C GLY A 859 -5.29 27.92 37.69
N THR A 860 -6.56 28.29 37.71
CA THR A 860 -7.57 27.81 36.76
C THR A 860 -7.43 28.48 35.40
N LEU A 861 -7.26 27.69 34.33
CA LEU A 861 -7.03 28.20 32.97
C LEU A 861 -8.29 28.76 32.30
N ASN A 862 -9.48 28.38 32.80
CA ASN A 862 -10.81 28.69 32.25
C ASN A 862 -11.11 28.18 30.83
N GLY A 863 -10.14 27.56 30.15
CA GLY A 863 -10.27 26.91 28.84
C GLY A 863 -9.05 26.03 28.54
N THR A 864 -9.14 25.23 27.49
CA THR A 864 -8.09 24.28 27.06
C THR A 864 -7.02 25.00 26.21
N ILE A 865 -5.75 24.58 26.28
CA ILE A 865 -4.72 25.02 25.33
C ILE A 865 -4.72 24.07 24.13
N HIS A 866 -4.75 24.58 22.91
CA HIS A 866 -4.70 23.77 21.69
C HIS A 866 -3.34 23.93 21.01
N VAL A 867 -2.81 22.82 20.47
CA VAL A 867 -1.48 22.76 19.86
C VAL A 867 -1.50 21.91 18.60
N VAL A 868 -1.07 22.48 17.47
CA VAL A 868 -0.66 21.74 16.28
C VAL A 868 0.80 21.35 16.45
N ALA A 869 1.11 20.06 16.25
CA ALA A 869 2.44 19.47 16.40
C ALA A 869 2.74 18.48 15.24
N GLY A 870 2.20 18.75 14.05
CA GLY A 870 2.43 17.94 12.84
C GLY A 870 3.74 18.26 12.10
N GLY A 871 4.60 19.12 12.65
CA GLY A 871 5.96 19.35 12.15
C GLY A 871 6.91 18.16 12.25
N GLY A 872 6.45 16.92 12.47
CA GLY A 872 7.30 15.77 12.76
C GLY A 872 8.22 15.36 11.61
N GLY A 873 7.82 15.56 10.34
CA GLY A 873 8.69 15.20 9.22
C GLY A 873 8.16 15.50 7.81
N ALA A 874 6.85 15.39 7.58
CA ALA A 874 6.22 15.61 6.29
C ALA A 874 6.33 17.05 5.76
N SER A 875 6.40 17.20 4.43
CA SER A 875 6.50 18.50 3.73
C SER A 875 5.61 19.57 4.34
N LEU A 876 6.24 20.65 4.82
CA LEU A 876 5.62 21.67 5.65
C LEU A 876 4.39 22.33 5.02
N GLY A 877 3.40 22.64 5.85
CA GLY A 877 2.14 23.26 5.47
C GLY A 877 2.09 24.75 5.78
N ASP A 878 1.75 25.56 4.77
CA ASP A 878 1.63 27.02 4.90
C ASP A 878 0.54 27.48 5.88
N PHE A 879 0.78 28.64 6.51
CA PHE A 879 -0.20 29.35 7.31
C PHE A 879 -0.97 30.38 6.47
N THR A 880 -2.27 30.53 6.74
CA THR A 880 -3.06 31.64 6.20
C THR A 880 -2.47 32.99 6.65
N PRO A 881 -2.51 34.04 5.81
CA PRO A 881 -2.13 35.40 6.22
C PRO A 881 -3.02 36.01 7.32
N ILE A 882 -4.10 35.32 7.72
CA ILE A 882 -4.97 35.73 8.84
C ILE A 882 -4.27 35.48 10.18
N ASN A 883 -3.98 36.57 10.91
CA ASN A 883 -3.60 36.51 12.32
C ASN A 883 -4.86 36.52 13.19
N THR A 884 -5.19 35.35 13.75
CA THR A 884 -6.32 35.16 14.66
C THR A 884 -6.01 35.76 16.04
N THR A 885 -7.05 36.04 16.83
CA THR A 885 -6.93 36.56 18.20
C THR A 885 -6.31 35.56 19.18
N TRP A 886 -6.33 34.27 18.83
CA TRP A 886 -5.95 33.16 19.70
C TRP A 886 -4.59 32.54 19.39
N SER A 887 -4.06 32.69 18.17
CA SER A 887 -2.73 32.20 17.80
C SER A 887 -1.64 32.95 18.57
N TYR A 888 -0.95 32.27 19.49
CA TYR A 888 0.12 32.85 20.30
C TYR A 888 1.52 32.60 19.76
N PHE A 889 1.72 31.47 19.08
CA PHE A 889 2.97 31.11 18.41
C PHE A 889 2.67 30.30 17.15
N LYS A 890 3.47 30.50 16.10
CA LYS A 890 3.45 29.78 14.83
C LYS A 890 4.89 29.56 14.38
N ASP A 891 5.21 28.39 13.85
CA ASP A 891 6.52 28.07 13.29
C ASP A 891 6.40 27.11 12.10
N HIS A 892 6.99 27.51 10.98
CA HIS A 892 6.98 26.75 9.72
C HIS A 892 8.35 26.08 9.54
N ASP A 893 8.58 25.04 10.35
CA ASP A 893 9.81 24.24 10.41
C ASP A 893 9.47 22.88 11.04
N TYR A 894 10.42 21.95 11.03
CA TYR A 894 10.24 20.63 11.64
C TYR A 894 10.51 20.67 13.14
N GLY A 895 9.69 19.99 13.94
CA GLY A 895 9.81 19.94 15.39
C GLY A 895 8.82 19.02 16.08
N PHE A 896 8.95 18.93 17.40
CA PHE A 896 8.16 18.06 18.28
C PHE A 896 7.93 18.72 19.64
N VAL A 897 6.89 18.28 20.35
CA VAL A 897 6.59 18.73 21.71
C VAL A 897 7.25 17.81 22.73
N LYS A 898 7.77 18.40 23.81
CA LYS A 898 8.14 17.72 25.04
C LYS A 898 7.35 18.31 26.21
N LEU A 899 6.67 17.44 26.96
CA LEU A 899 6.08 17.77 28.26
C LEU A 899 6.99 17.27 29.37
N THR A 900 7.23 18.08 30.39
CA THR A 900 7.90 17.67 31.63
C THR A 900 7.01 18.05 32.82
N ALA A 901 6.35 17.06 33.43
CA ALA A 901 5.75 17.24 34.74
C ALA A 901 6.84 17.09 35.80
N PHE A 902 7.03 18.12 36.63
CA PHE A 902 7.99 18.07 37.75
C PHE A 902 7.34 17.48 39.00
N ASP A 903 6.09 17.84 39.22
CA ASP A 903 5.25 17.46 40.35
C ASP A 903 3.76 17.59 39.97
N HIS A 904 2.86 17.42 40.95
CA HIS A 904 1.41 17.46 40.74
C HIS A 904 0.85 18.87 40.47
N SER A 905 1.60 19.94 40.77
CA SER A 905 1.18 21.32 40.57
C SER A 905 1.91 22.02 39.40
N ASN A 906 3.08 21.53 38.96
CA ASN A 906 3.93 22.17 37.95
C ASN A 906 4.19 21.31 36.69
N LEU A 907 3.63 21.74 35.56
CA LEU A 907 3.90 21.21 34.21
C LEU A 907 4.67 22.23 33.37
N LEU A 908 5.68 21.77 32.65
CA LEU A 908 6.38 22.50 31.58
C LEU A 908 6.05 21.87 30.23
N PHE A 909 5.75 22.72 29.25
CA PHE A 909 5.65 22.42 27.84
C PHE A 909 6.83 23.07 27.11
N GLU A 910 7.47 22.34 26.21
CA GLU A 910 8.57 22.79 25.34
C GLU A 910 8.29 22.32 23.91
N TYR A 911 8.25 23.24 22.95
CA TYR A 911 8.35 22.92 21.53
C TYR A 911 9.81 23.01 21.09
N LYS A 912 10.32 21.93 20.48
CA LYS A 912 11.72 21.78 20.08
C LYS A 912 11.81 21.57 18.57
N LYS A 913 12.73 22.28 17.89
CA LYS A 913 12.96 22.05 16.45
C LYS A 913 13.80 20.80 16.23
N SER A 914 13.47 20.02 15.20
CA SER A 914 14.18 18.77 14.88
C SER A 914 15.58 18.99 14.32
N ARG A 915 15.84 20.15 13.72
CA ARG A 915 17.13 20.49 13.09
C ARG A 915 18.30 20.59 14.08
N ASP A 916 18.03 21.03 15.31
CA ASP A 916 19.02 21.34 16.35
C ASP A 916 18.71 20.68 17.70
N GLY A 917 17.43 20.47 18.03
CA GLY A 917 16.98 19.89 19.30
C GLY A 917 16.76 20.93 20.39
N GLU A 918 16.82 22.23 20.06
CA GLU A 918 16.68 23.34 21.00
C GLU A 918 15.23 23.79 21.15
N VAL A 919 14.92 24.49 22.25
CA VAL A 919 13.55 24.95 22.58
C VAL A 919 13.26 26.30 21.91
N TYR A 920 12.18 26.39 21.14
CA TYR A 920 11.78 27.59 20.39
C TYR A 920 10.49 28.25 20.90
N ASP A 921 9.61 27.48 21.53
CA ASP A 921 8.45 27.98 22.28
C ASP A 921 8.26 27.13 23.54
N SER A 922 7.73 27.72 24.61
CA SER A 922 7.49 27.01 25.87
C SER A 922 6.44 27.71 26.72
N PHE A 923 5.80 26.95 27.61
CA PHE A 923 4.98 27.53 28.68
C PHE A 923 4.99 26.64 29.93
N LYS A 924 4.61 27.22 31.06
CA LYS A 924 4.42 26.49 32.32
C LYS A 924 3.00 26.67 32.85
N ILE A 925 2.42 25.61 33.39
CA ILE A 925 1.19 25.64 34.19
C ILE A 925 1.59 25.37 35.64
N SER A 926 1.20 26.27 36.55
CA SER A 926 1.46 26.16 37.99
C SER A 926 0.16 26.39 38.77
N ARG A 927 -0.46 25.31 39.26
CA ARG A 927 -1.80 25.31 39.86
C ARG A 927 -1.96 24.13 40.82
N ASP A 928 -2.87 24.22 41.78
CA ASP A 928 -3.17 23.13 42.70
C ASP A 928 -4.47 22.40 42.33
N TYR A 929 -4.73 21.24 42.95
CA TYR A 929 -5.95 20.45 42.73
C TYR A 929 -7.25 21.27 42.95
N ARG A 930 -7.26 22.23 43.89
CA ARG A 930 -8.38 23.16 44.12
C ARG A 930 -8.72 23.99 42.87
N ASP A 931 -7.74 24.31 42.04
CA ASP A 931 -7.89 25.14 40.85
C ASP A 931 -8.45 24.33 39.67
N ILE A 932 -8.27 23.00 39.69
CA ILE A 932 -8.95 22.05 38.81
C ILE A 932 -10.41 21.86 39.27
N LEU A 933 -10.68 21.87 40.57
CA LEU A 933 -12.06 21.79 41.10
C LEU A 933 -12.87 23.08 40.89
N ALA A 934 -12.26 24.26 41.04
CA ALA A 934 -12.93 25.56 40.95
C ALA A 934 -13.74 25.74 39.66
N CYS A 935 -15.00 26.18 39.78
CA CYS A 935 -15.93 26.29 38.65
C CYS A 935 -15.45 27.27 37.57
N THR A 936 -15.67 26.91 36.31
CA THR A 936 -15.43 27.74 35.12
C THR A 936 -16.70 27.83 34.28
N VAL A 937 -16.70 28.68 33.24
CA VAL A 937 -17.75 28.64 32.21
C VAL A 937 -17.89 27.22 31.66
N ASP A 938 -19.13 26.73 31.56
CA ASP A 938 -19.54 25.38 31.15
C ASP A 938 -18.83 24.19 31.85
N SER A 939 -18.19 24.45 33.00
CA SER A 939 -17.70 23.41 33.93
C SER A 939 -17.86 23.84 35.38
N CYS A 940 -19.11 23.71 35.86
CA CYS A 940 -19.47 23.81 37.27
C CYS A 940 -20.43 22.66 37.61
N PRO A 941 -20.07 21.74 38.54
CA PRO A 941 -20.97 20.67 38.97
C PRO A 941 -22.27 21.19 39.60
N SER A 942 -23.32 20.37 39.57
CA SER A 942 -24.56 20.66 40.29
C SER A 942 -24.31 20.71 41.81
N MET A 943 -24.99 21.64 42.47
CA MET A 943 -24.92 21.84 43.92
C MET A 943 -26.31 21.69 44.54
N THR A 944 -26.37 21.27 45.81
CA THR A 944 -27.60 21.27 46.61
C THR A 944 -27.64 22.50 47.52
N LEU A 945 -28.84 22.96 47.87
CA LEU A 945 -29.06 24.01 48.88
C LEU A 945 -29.19 23.45 50.31
N ALA A 946 -29.14 22.13 50.47
CA ALA A 946 -29.07 21.50 51.79
C ALA A 946 -27.73 21.82 52.48
N SER A 947 -27.77 22.03 53.80
CA SER A 947 -26.64 22.32 54.69
C SER A 947 -26.68 21.42 55.93
#